data_AF-A0A4Q3ACU7-F1
#
_entry.id   AF-A0A4Q3ACU7-F1
#
_cell.length_a   1.000
_cell.length_b   1.000
_cell.length_c   1.000
_cell.angle_alpha   90.00
_cell.angle_beta   90.00
_cell.angle_gamma   90.00
#
_symmetry.space_group_name_H-M   'P 1'
#
loop_
_entity.id
_entity.type
_entity.pdbx_description
1 polymer ?
#
loop_
_entity_poly.entity_id
_entity_poly.type
_entity_poly.pdbx_seq_one_letter_code
_entity_poly.pdbx_strand_id
1 'polypeptide(L)'
;MQAPRSLLASLLLASPAFAGVWAHYSFDTNYIDVSGNARHGTLTDVGTAGNSSITSTAGNYRFGNGALNLSADRDFVAIPSKTFTNGSTYTIAFWAKKAAGDTGQATEWDMVIGQRETTTHFIALNDVSGTGFRWRGTGNSAPTQQDFGVTKDYAWHHYAFVASGTNVTLYVDGELFGTATDKQTQFTLDTIGEAYASASDYDFNGQIDEVWIYDEALTATAVRSLFQSNDATASPAYAGFHHRYDGNFADGSSAGNNGTSSGAAAIATDPAVIVAGSGALVLDGADNSFVTLPATGSYSASQRWSATWWARRQGIGSDKGMVMGSSDNTTDFIWLNDTSTGLRFRSSNNTTLNFTVTKDSDLHHYALVADGAGGLALYVDGQAKQTLSGNTSFAVNSIGKAYPTTDLHYNFKGTLDEVHLTPVALSASQVVDLYTAEKPEGPPVTRVRVILIGGQSNADGRAVVTDLPAAFQSPQGDVDFYYRTELTAGALTTLRPGLSETSQFGPEIILGSRLADIYAHESGTRVAIIKYANGGTNLHTQWKAGGNATTTGDGPEYATFQQTVSAGRAALAAKYPAATLELDSMVWMQGESDVDAGTSATSAYQANLITFIADVRATYDSSLPFIIGRLSSAQTALNSAGLATVRAAQNAIASADPRTGIISTDGFGMKTDNLHFSAAGQQSMGSAFAEETAYHAWMIETFSAADINARRAEPDADHDSDGQSNRTEFLSASNPKSGESRFTASVNLSSPTSGIISYPSSPSRLYAVERSTDGIGTWTGLLPYLQGEANQTSRILNLSGGRAFFRVISKLP
;
A
#
# COMPACT_ATOMS: atom_id res chain seq x y z
N MET A 1 -11.59 22.63 16.29
CA MET A 1 -11.51 23.15 14.91
C MET A 1 -10.73 22.15 14.09
N GLN A 2 -11.43 21.27 13.36
CA GLN A 2 -10.83 20.29 12.45
C GLN A 2 -10.47 21.00 11.14
N ALA A 3 -9.21 20.92 10.71
CA ALA A 3 -8.82 21.27 9.35
C ALA A 3 -9.31 20.15 8.40
N PRO A 4 -9.79 20.47 7.19
CA PRO A 4 -10.31 19.45 6.29
C PRO A 4 -9.16 18.64 5.68
N ARG A 5 -9.14 17.33 5.96
CA ARG A 5 -8.18 16.33 5.46
C ARG A 5 -8.38 15.95 3.98
N SER A 6 -9.14 16.73 3.21
CA SER A 6 -9.65 16.38 1.88
C SER A 6 -8.78 16.80 0.69
N LEU A 7 -7.60 17.42 0.92
CA LEU A 7 -6.81 17.99 -0.19
C LEU A 7 -5.97 16.97 -1.00
N LEU A 8 -5.56 15.82 -0.43
CA LEU A 8 -4.76 14.84 -1.18
C LEU A 8 -5.60 13.92 -2.08
N ALA A 9 -6.77 13.47 -1.61
CA ALA A 9 -7.64 12.56 -2.37
C ALA A 9 -8.31 13.22 -3.59
N SER A 10 -8.55 14.54 -3.54
CA SER A 10 -9.18 15.30 -4.62
C SER A 10 -8.22 15.61 -5.79
N LEU A 11 -6.91 15.38 -5.63
CA LEU A 11 -5.90 15.73 -6.63
C LEU A 11 -5.66 14.63 -7.68
N LEU A 12 -6.23 13.44 -7.51
CA LEU A 12 -5.86 12.25 -8.31
C LEU A 12 -6.68 12.06 -9.59
N LEU A 13 -7.79 12.77 -9.81
CA LEU A 13 -8.80 12.28 -10.75
C LEU A 13 -9.41 13.28 -11.75
N ALA A 14 -8.97 14.54 -11.86
CA ALA A 14 -9.51 15.42 -12.89
C ALA A 14 -9.18 14.93 -14.32
N SER A 15 -10.19 14.47 -15.08
CA SER A 15 -10.15 14.35 -16.55
C SER A 15 -11.28 15.19 -17.17
N PRO A 16 -11.00 16.11 -18.11
CA PRO A 16 -11.98 17.08 -18.61
C PRO A 16 -12.71 16.57 -19.87
N ALA A 17 -13.73 17.32 -20.32
CA ALA A 17 -14.09 17.39 -21.74
C ALA A 17 -12.81 17.52 -22.59
N PHE A 18 -12.70 16.92 -23.79
CA PHE A 18 -11.46 16.95 -24.60
C PHE A 18 -11.12 18.39 -25.04
N ALA A 19 -10.58 19.18 -24.13
CA ALA A 19 -10.42 20.63 -24.21
C ALA A 19 -9.34 21.07 -25.21
N GLY A 20 -8.94 20.20 -26.13
CA GLY A 20 -7.79 20.36 -27.03
C GLY A 20 -8.06 20.13 -28.52
N VAL A 21 -9.06 19.33 -28.94
CA VAL A 21 -9.33 19.08 -30.38
C VAL A 21 -10.38 20.07 -30.89
N TRP A 22 -10.05 20.85 -31.93
CA TRP A 22 -10.96 21.78 -32.58
C TRP A 22 -11.74 21.13 -33.73
N ALA A 23 -11.08 20.30 -34.55
CA ALA A 23 -11.72 19.50 -35.61
C ALA A 23 -10.86 18.28 -35.99
N HIS A 24 -11.50 17.20 -36.45
CA HIS A 24 -10.85 16.01 -37.00
C HIS A 24 -11.60 15.53 -38.25
N TYR A 25 -10.92 15.42 -39.39
CA TYR A 25 -11.48 14.90 -40.63
C TYR A 25 -10.73 13.61 -41.01
N SER A 26 -11.39 12.46 -40.82
CA SER A 26 -10.79 11.17 -41.20
C SER A 26 -10.84 10.90 -42.69
N PHE A 27 -11.74 11.56 -43.44
CA PHE A 27 -11.91 11.35 -44.88
C PHE A 27 -12.21 9.90 -45.31
N ASP A 28 -12.69 9.06 -44.39
CA ASP A 28 -13.03 7.66 -44.68
C ASP A 28 -14.15 7.52 -45.72
N THR A 29 -15.18 8.36 -45.59
CA THR A 29 -16.41 8.25 -46.38
C THR A 29 -17.01 9.59 -46.78
N ASN A 30 -16.62 10.68 -46.13
CA ASN A 30 -17.20 12.01 -46.30
C ASN A 30 -16.26 13.10 -45.74
N TYR A 31 -16.74 14.34 -45.71
CA TYR A 31 -16.01 15.52 -45.23
C TYR A 31 -16.47 15.96 -43.82
N ILE A 32 -17.09 15.07 -43.05
CA ILE A 32 -17.66 15.38 -41.73
C ILE A 32 -16.54 15.42 -40.70
N ASP A 33 -16.53 16.49 -39.88
CA ASP A 33 -15.75 16.53 -38.64
C ASP A 33 -16.21 15.43 -37.66
N VAL A 34 -15.36 14.43 -37.45
CA VAL A 34 -15.59 13.27 -36.57
C VAL A 34 -15.13 13.52 -35.13
N SER A 35 -14.57 14.70 -34.80
CA SER A 35 -14.19 15.05 -33.42
C SER A 35 -15.38 15.27 -32.48
N GLY A 36 -16.59 15.39 -33.03
CA GLY A 36 -17.81 15.71 -32.28
C GLY A 36 -18.10 17.21 -32.13
N ASN A 37 -17.24 18.10 -32.65
CA ASN A 37 -17.40 19.55 -32.58
C ASN A 37 -18.25 20.15 -33.72
N ALA A 38 -18.77 19.29 -34.61
CA ALA A 38 -19.64 19.65 -35.72
C ALA A 38 -19.04 20.68 -36.70
N ARG A 39 -17.72 20.69 -36.87
CA ARG A 39 -17.00 21.55 -37.83
C ARG A 39 -16.97 20.94 -39.21
N HIS A 40 -18.11 20.52 -39.75
CA HIS A 40 -18.13 19.75 -41.00
C HIS A 40 -17.59 20.55 -42.19
N GLY A 41 -16.86 19.86 -43.06
CA GLY A 41 -16.35 20.40 -44.31
C GLY A 41 -17.31 20.20 -45.47
N THR A 42 -17.09 20.92 -46.56
CA THR A 42 -17.80 20.76 -47.84
C THR A 42 -16.81 20.82 -48.99
N LEU A 43 -16.74 19.76 -49.80
CA LEU A 43 -15.93 19.77 -51.02
C LEU A 43 -16.49 20.80 -52.01
N THR A 44 -15.60 21.66 -52.49
CA THR A 44 -15.79 22.53 -53.65
C THR A 44 -14.92 21.97 -54.76
N ASP A 45 -15.57 21.35 -55.73
CA ASP A 45 -14.95 20.78 -56.94
C ASP A 45 -15.05 21.84 -58.06
N VAL A 46 -13.92 22.43 -58.41
CA VAL A 46 -13.73 23.49 -59.38
C VAL A 46 -12.91 22.93 -60.55
N GLY A 47 -13.43 23.05 -61.77
CA GLY A 47 -12.73 22.56 -62.96
C GLY A 47 -13.37 21.29 -63.51
N THR A 48 -12.69 20.15 -63.42
CA THR A 48 -13.15 18.89 -64.03
C THR A 48 -14.03 18.09 -63.07
N ALA A 49 -15.33 18.41 -63.04
CA ALA A 49 -16.29 17.76 -62.13
C ALA A 49 -16.09 16.23 -61.96
N GLY A 50 -15.84 15.80 -60.73
CA GLY A 50 -15.65 14.41 -60.31
C GLY A 50 -14.19 13.93 -60.27
N ASN A 51 -13.22 14.80 -60.55
CA ASN A 51 -11.77 14.55 -60.44
C ASN A 51 -11.29 14.51 -58.97
N SER A 52 -11.97 15.22 -58.06
CA SER A 52 -11.70 15.26 -56.62
C SER A 52 -12.83 14.61 -55.82
N SER A 53 -12.47 13.70 -54.91
CA SER A 53 -13.44 12.94 -54.11
C SER A 53 -12.76 12.18 -52.97
N ILE A 54 -13.55 11.48 -52.15
CA ILE A 54 -12.99 10.46 -51.25
C ILE A 54 -12.61 9.22 -52.06
N THR A 55 -11.32 8.86 -52.05
CA THR A 55 -10.84 7.63 -52.67
C THR A 55 -10.82 6.48 -51.67
N SER A 56 -11.42 5.35 -52.03
CA SER A 56 -11.42 4.11 -51.24
C SER A 56 -10.52 3.02 -51.83
N THR A 57 -9.66 3.41 -52.79
CA THR A 57 -8.72 2.46 -53.42
C THR A 57 -7.60 2.12 -52.45
N ALA A 58 -7.41 0.84 -52.15
CA ALA A 58 -6.35 0.38 -51.25
C ALA A 58 -4.97 0.90 -51.70
N GLY A 59 -4.22 1.50 -50.76
CA GLY A 59 -2.93 2.16 -51.02
C GLY A 59 -3.01 3.66 -51.35
N ASN A 60 -4.22 4.19 -51.56
CA ASN A 60 -4.51 5.63 -51.72
C ASN A 60 -5.14 6.26 -50.46
N TYR A 61 -5.23 5.52 -49.37
CA TYR A 61 -5.54 6.02 -48.03
C TYR A 61 -4.55 5.40 -47.04
N ARG A 62 -4.34 6.06 -45.89
CA ARG A 62 -3.40 5.63 -44.86
C ARG A 62 -4.10 4.90 -43.72
N PHE A 63 -5.21 5.44 -43.25
CA PHE A 63 -6.03 4.87 -42.18
C PHE A 63 -7.47 4.65 -42.64
N GLY A 64 -8.19 3.83 -41.89
CA GLY A 64 -9.60 3.54 -42.15
C GLY A 64 -9.89 2.99 -43.56
N ASN A 65 -10.82 3.61 -44.28
CA ASN A 65 -11.38 3.11 -45.55
C ASN A 65 -11.31 4.11 -46.71
N GLY A 66 -10.78 5.31 -46.50
CA GLY A 66 -10.68 6.31 -47.54
C GLY A 66 -9.79 7.49 -47.18
N ALA A 67 -9.47 8.31 -48.17
CA ALA A 67 -8.74 9.57 -48.01
C ALA A 67 -9.26 10.61 -48.98
N LEU A 68 -9.01 11.89 -48.70
CA LEU A 68 -9.32 12.99 -49.61
C LEU A 68 -8.34 12.94 -50.78
N ASN A 69 -8.86 12.73 -51.99
CA ASN A 69 -8.09 12.82 -53.23
C ASN A 69 -8.39 14.14 -53.94
N LEU A 70 -7.33 14.90 -54.23
CA LEU A 70 -7.39 16.18 -54.91
C LEU A 70 -6.57 16.12 -56.21
N SER A 71 -7.11 16.75 -57.25
CA SER A 71 -6.46 16.99 -58.53
C SER A 71 -6.22 18.49 -58.69
N ALA A 72 -5.01 18.88 -59.10
CA ALA A 72 -4.55 20.26 -59.31
C ALA A 72 -5.44 21.08 -60.29
N ASP A 73 -6.66 21.39 -59.89
CA ASP A 73 -7.72 22.07 -60.65
C ASP A 73 -8.40 23.18 -59.80
N ARG A 74 -7.87 23.42 -58.59
CA ARG A 74 -8.33 24.30 -57.49
C ARG A 74 -9.47 23.71 -56.67
N ASP A 75 -9.38 22.41 -56.43
CA ASP A 75 -10.32 21.66 -55.60
C ASP A 75 -9.96 21.78 -54.12
N PHE A 76 -10.96 21.98 -53.26
CA PHE A 76 -10.71 22.10 -51.82
C PHE A 76 -11.92 21.73 -50.97
N VAL A 77 -11.68 21.36 -49.72
CA VAL A 77 -12.72 21.22 -48.71
C VAL A 77 -12.81 22.53 -47.91
N ALA A 78 -13.92 23.24 -48.05
CA ALA A 78 -14.25 24.39 -47.23
C ALA A 78 -14.60 23.94 -45.81
N ILE A 79 -14.00 24.54 -44.79
CA ILE A 79 -14.24 24.24 -43.37
C ILE A 79 -14.58 25.53 -42.60
N PRO A 80 -15.24 25.48 -41.43
CA PRO A 80 -15.48 26.67 -40.63
C PRO A 80 -14.17 27.41 -40.32
N SER A 81 -14.15 28.73 -40.41
CA SER A 81 -12.91 29.48 -40.17
C SER A 81 -12.43 29.36 -38.72
N LYS A 82 -11.13 29.16 -38.53
CA LYS A 82 -10.42 29.18 -37.24
C LYS A 82 -9.23 30.12 -37.28
N THR A 83 -9.18 31.05 -36.33
CA THR A 83 -8.03 31.93 -36.13
C THR A 83 -7.35 31.63 -34.80
N PHE A 84 -6.04 31.37 -34.86
CA PHE A 84 -5.13 31.32 -33.73
C PHE A 84 -4.43 32.67 -33.60
N THR A 85 -4.54 33.31 -32.44
CA THR A 85 -3.88 34.60 -32.20
C THR A 85 -2.37 34.38 -32.01
N ASN A 86 -1.57 35.42 -32.29
CA ASN A 86 -0.12 35.36 -32.10
C ASN A 86 0.23 34.96 -30.66
N GLY A 87 1.06 33.92 -30.50
CA GLY A 87 1.46 33.37 -29.21
C GLY A 87 0.54 32.25 -28.67
N SER A 88 -0.63 32.02 -29.27
CA SER A 88 -1.49 30.90 -28.91
C SER A 88 -0.85 29.56 -29.22
N THR A 89 -1.23 28.54 -28.47
CA THR A 89 -0.87 27.15 -28.74
C THR A 89 -1.81 26.54 -29.76
N TYR A 90 -1.27 25.79 -30.71
CA TYR A 90 -2.06 24.95 -31.60
C TYR A 90 -1.21 23.86 -32.23
N THR A 91 -1.89 22.81 -32.70
CA THR A 91 -1.28 21.76 -33.49
C THR A 91 -2.13 21.49 -34.72
N ILE A 92 -1.49 21.39 -35.89
CA ILE A 92 -2.13 20.92 -37.13
C ILE A 92 -1.37 19.68 -37.54
N ALA A 93 -2.05 18.54 -37.59
CA ALA A 93 -1.46 17.26 -37.96
C ALA A 93 -2.26 16.60 -39.09
N PHE A 94 -1.57 15.95 -40.01
CA PHE A 94 -2.19 15.29 -41.16
C PHE A 94 -1.25 14.27 -41.78
N TRP A 95 -1.85 13.29 -42.46
CA TRP A 95 -1.16 12.44 -43.40
C TRP A 95 -1.28 13.01 -44.81
N ALA A 96 -0.18 12.99 -45.56
CA ALA A 96 -0.18 13.44 -46.95
C ALA A 96 0.68 12.52 -47.82
N LYS A 97 0.20 12.28 -49.04
CA LYS A 97 0.92 11.61 -50.13
C LYS A 97 0.69 12.38 -51.42
N LYS A 98 1.75 13.02 -51.92
CA LYS A 98 1.69 13.82 -53.15
C LYS A 98 1.70 12.96 -54.41
N ALA A 99 1.20 13.50 -55.51
CA ALA A 99 1.29 12.93 -56.84
C ALA A 99 2.23 13.76 -57.72
N ALA A 100 2.96 13.10 -58.63
CA ALA A 100 3.86 13.80 -59.54
C ALA A 100 3.07 14.56 -60.63
N GLY A 101 3.46 15.82 -60.89
CA GLY A 101 3.09 16.53 -62.11
C GLY A 101 2.05 17.63 -61.96
N ASP A 102 2.28 18.58 -61.06
CA ASP A 102 1.51 19.83 -61.04
C ASP A 102 1.89 20.74 -62.24
N THR A 103 0.90 21.37 -62.88
CA THR A 103 1.04 22.06 -64.18
C THR A 103 1.44 23.53 -64.07
N GLY A 104 2.26 23.90 -63.08
CA GLY A 104 2.35 25.28 -62.61
C GLY A 104 3.72 25.98 -62.40
N GLN A 105 4.85 25.51 -62.97
CA GLN A 105 6.21 26.12 -62.91
C GLN A 105 7.01 25.99 -61.59
N ALA A 106 8.35 26.02 -61.74
CA ALA A 106 9.46 25.51 -60.91
C ALA A 106 9.61 25.90 -59.41
N THR A 107 8.58 26.42 -58.75
CA THR A 107 8.45 26.32 -57.28
C THR A 107 7.04 25.81 -56.95
N GLU A 108 6.79 24.58 -57.38
CA GLU A 108 5.56 23.79 -57.22
C GLU A 108 5.33 23.53 -55.73
N TRP A 109 4.36 24.25 -55.15
CA TRP A 109 3.93 24.13 -53.77
C TRP A 109 2.53 23.56 -53.76
N ASP A 110 2.32 22.44 -53.06
CA ASP A 110 1.01 21.85 -52.78
C ASP A 110 0.48 22.39 -51.46
N MET A 111 -0.56 23.22 -51.49
CA MET A 111 -1.16 23.80 -50.29
C MET A 111 -2.09 22.81 -49.61
N VAL A 112 -1.70 22.37 -48.41
CA VAL A 112 -2.47 21.38 -47.65
C VAL A 112 -3.63 22.04 -46.91
N ILE A 113 -3.40 23.19 -46.29
CA ILE A 113 -4.38 23.87 -45.42
C ILE A 113 -4.04 25.36 -45.29
N GLY A 114 -5.05 26.22 -45.29
CA GLY A 114 -4.84 27.67 -45.11
C GLY A 114 -6.10 28.52 -45.26
N GLN A 115 -5.91 29.82 -45.56
CA GLN A 115 -6.97 30.82 -45.61
C GLN A 115 -7.18 31.44 -47.01
N ARG A 116 -8.27 31.06 -47.68
CA ARG A 116 -8.46 31.28 -49.12
C ARG A 116 -8.44 32.74 -49.60
N GLU A 117 -8.86 33.66 -48.75
CA GLU A 117 -9.02 35.08 -49.10
C GLU A 117 -7.73 35.92 -48.98
N THR A 118 -6.59 35.31 -48.62
CA THR A 118 -5.32 36.03 -48.44
C THR A 118 -4.13 35.24 -48.97
N THR A 119 -3.08 35.90 -49.47
CA THR A 119 -1.84 35.21 -49.89
C THR A 119 -0.93 34.78 -48.72
N THR A 120 -1.53 34.68 -47.53
CA THR A 120 -0.92 34.45 -46.21
C THR A 120 -1.68 33.34 -45.47
N HIS A 121 -1.17 32.86 -44.35
CA HIS A 121 -1.76 31.76 -43.56
C HIS A 121 -1.91 30.45 -44.34
N PHE A 122 -0.80 29.78 -44.63
CA PHE A 122 -0.83 28.46 -45.27
C PHE A 122 0.26 27.52 -44.78
N ILE A 123 -0.03 26.23 -44.90
CA ILE A 123 0.95 25.14 -44.86
C ILE A 123 1.01 24.51 -46.24
N ALA A 124 2.23 24.39 -46.79
CA ALA A 124 2.45 23.83 -48.12
C ALA A 124 3.64 22.86 -48.15
N LEU A 125 3.54 21.84 -49.00
CA LEU A 125 4.60 20.90 -49.32
C LEU A 125 5.22 21.26 -50.67
N ASN A 126 6.49 20.90 -50.92
CA ASN A 126 7.17 21.25 -52.17
C ASN A 126 7.54 20.02 -53.01
N ASP A 127 7.45 20.15 -54.34
CA ASP A 127 7.69 19.05 -55.28
C ASP A 127 9.11 19.02 -55.89
N VAL A 128 9.73 20.17 -56.16
CA VAL A 128 10.90 20.22 -57.08
C VAL A 128 12.14 20.89 -56.50
N SER A 129 12.08 22.15 -56.04
CA SER A 129 13.26 22.93 -55.63
C SER A 129 13.03 23.70 -54.32
N GLY A 130 14.06 23.82 -53.46
CA GLY A 130 13.95 24.50 -52.16
C GLY A 130 13.69 23.59 -50.96
N THR A 131 13.00 24.08 -49.93
CA THR A 131 12.61 23.36 -48.70
C THR A 131 11.36 22.52 -48.92
N GLY A 132 11.14 21.46 -48.13
CA GLY A 132 10.08 20.47 -48.37
C GLY A 132 8.73 20.80 -47.71
N PHE A 133 8.73 21.58 -46.63
CA PHE A 133 7.53 21.99 -45.88
C PHE A 133 7.65 23.47 -45.55
N ARG A 134 6.58 24.25 -45.80
CA ARG A 134 6.50 25.66 -45.46
C ARG A 134 5.30 25.93 -44.59
N TRP A 135 5.53 26.67 -43.51
CA TRP A 135 4.49 27.38 -42.79
C TRP A 135 4.63 28.88 -43.05
N ARG A 136 3.54 29.53 -43.46
CA ARG A 136 3.43 30.98 -43.59
C ARG A 136 2.30 31.48 -42.69
N GLY A 137 2.63 32.36 -41.75
CA GLY A 137 1.68 33.14 -40.95
C GLY A 137 1.23 34.39 -41.71
N THR A 138 1.41 35.56 -41.11
CA THR A 138 0.87 36.85 -41.61
C THR A 138 1.66 37.49 -42.77
N GLY A 139 2.76 36.90 -43.23
CA GLY A 139 3.64 37.51 -44.23
C GLY A 139 4.78 36.59 -44.69
N ASN A 140 5.71 37.11 -45.50
CA ASN A 140 6.84 36.34 -46.05
C ASN A 140 8.21 36.76 -45.45
N SER A 141 8.20 37.40 -44.29
CA SER A 141 9.41 37.81 -43.56
C SER A 141 9.88 36.71 -42.60
N ALA A 142 11.14 36.78 -42.15
CA ALA A 142 11.70 35.76 -41.25
C ALA A 142 10.87 35.48 -39.97
N PRO A 143 10.20 36.45 -39.33
CA PRO A 143 9.32 36.18 -38.18
C PRO A 143 7.97 35.53 -38.55
N THR A 144 7.51 35.69 -39.79
CA THR A 144 6.15 35.31 -40.22
C THR A 144 6.12 34.08 -41.13
N GLN A 145 7.29 33.48 -41.39
CA GLN A 145 7.42 32.26 -42.18
C GLN A 145 8.50 31.35 -41.59
N GLN A 146 8.32 30.05 -41.77
CA GLN A 146 9.37 29.05 -41.53
C GLN A 146 9.30 27.95 -42.59
N ASP A 147 10.48 27.63 -43.11
CA ASP A 147 10.68 26.57 -44.08
C ASP A 147 11.49 25.43 -43.42
N PHE A 148 11.07 24.19 -43.62
CA PHE A 148 11.72 22.98 -43.12
C PHE A 148 12.15 22.10 -44.30
N GLY A 149 13.41 21.65 -44.29
CA GLY A 149 14.01 20.85 -45.37
C GLY A 149 13.63 19.37 -45.33
N VAL A 150 12.35 19.04 -45.21
CA VAL A 150 11.88 17.64 -45.19
C VAL A 150 12.09 16.96 -46.55
N THR A 151 12.12 15.62 -46.55
CA THR A 151 12.25 14.80 -47.77
C THR A 151 11.12 15.11 -48.75
N LYS A 152 11.45 15.14 -50.05
CA LYS A 152 10.51 15.38 -51.14
C LYS A 152 10.33 14.11 -51.94
N ASP A 153 9.46 13.25 -51.46
CA ASP A 153 9.06 12.06 -52.18
C ASP A 153 7.53 12.02 -52.35
N TYR A 154 7.04 10.92 -52.91
CA TYR A 154 5.62 10.67 -53.16
C TYR A 154 5.11 9.53 -52.26
N ALA A 155 5.74 9.34 -51.09
CA ALA A 155 5.31 8.40 -50.07
C ALA A 155 4.33 9.06 -49.10
N TRP A 156 3.65 8.24 -48.30
CA TRP A 156 2.86 8.73 -47.18
C TRP A 156 3.78 9.23 -46.07
N HIS A 157 3.58 10.48 -45.65
CA HIS A 157 4.21 11.05 -44.47
C HIS A 157 3.17 11.63 -43.52
N HIS A 158 3.45 11.52 -42.22
CA HIS A 158 2.71 12.23 -41.20
C HIS A 158 3.43 13.52 -40.84
N TYR A 159 2.75 14.65 -40.97
CA TYR A 159 3.26 15.95 -40.55
C TYR A 159 2.48 16.44 -39.35
N ALA A 160 3.16 16.88 -38.30
CA ALA A 160 2.54 17.60 -37.19
C ALA A 160 3.28 18.92 -36.94
N PHE A 161 2.60 20.03 -37.22
CA PHE A 161 3.08 21.38 -36.98
C PHE A 161 2.53 21.90 -35.65
N VAL A 162 3.41 22.17 -34.70
CA VAL A 162 3.10 22.59 -33.34
C VAL A 162 3.58 24.01 -33.12
N ALA A 163 2.66 24.94 -32.82
CA ALA A 163 2.98 26.29 -32.39
C ALA A 163 2.77 26.43 -30.88
N SER A 164 3.73 27.06 -30.21
CA SER A 164 3.65 27.35 -28.77
C SER A 164 4.45 28.61 -28.45
N GLY A 165 3.75 29.69 -28.08
CA GLY A 165 4.38 31.00 -27.88
C GLY A 165 5.01 31.51 -29.18
N THR A 166 6.31 31.78 -29.16
CA THR A 166 7.10 32.21 -30.33
C THR A 166 7.79 31.07 -31.06
N ASN A 167 7.54 29.82 -30.66
CA ASN A 167 8.17 28.64 -31.26
C ASN A 167 7.21 27.95 -32.22
N VAL A 168 7.75 27.48 -33.34
CA VAL A 168 7.09 26.56 -34.26
C VAL A 168 7.95 25.32 -34.41
N THR A 169 7.36 24.16 -34.21
CA THR A 169 8.03 22.86 -34.23
C THR A 169 7.36 21.96 -35.26
N LEU A 170 8.17 21.33 -36.11
CA LEU A 170 7.70 20.31 -37.04
C LEU A 170 8.12 18.93 -36.56
N TYR A 171 7.19 17.99 -36.60
CA TYR A 171 7.44 16.57 -36.49
C TYR A 171 7.09 15.89 -37.82
N VAL A 172 7.90 14.92 -38.23
CA VAL A 172 7.66 14.09 -39.41
C VAL A 172 7.72 12.64 -38.99
N ASP A 173 6.71 11.86 -39.37
CA ASP A 173 6.58 10.42 -39.05
C ASP A 173 6.72 10.10 -37.55
N GLY A 174 6.17 10.98 -36.72
CA GLY A 174 6.15 10.85 -35.26
C GLY A 174 7.48 11.18 -34.58
N GLU A 175 8.47 11.68 -35.31
CA GLU A 175 9.78 12.10 -34.81
C GLU A 175 9.97 13.61 -34.93
N LEU A 176 10.74 14.21 -34.00
CA LEU A 176 11.05 15.64 -34.05
C LEU A 176 11.91 15.95 -35.29
N PHE A 177 11.41 16.81 -36.18
CA PHE A 177 12.17 17.27 -37.34
C PHE A 177 12.97 18.53 -37.02
N GLY A 178 12.35 19.51 -36.37
CA GLY A 178 13.05 20.73 -35.95
C GLY A 178 12.14 21.79 -35.34
N THR A 179 12.75 22.74 -34.63
CA THR A 179 12.07 23.87 -33.99
C THR A 179 12.70 25.17 -34.46
N ALA A 180 11.87 26.16 -34.80
CA ALA A 180 12.28 27.53 -35.05
C ALA A 180 11.68 28.47 -34.00
N THR A 181 12.49 29.44 -33.55
CA THR A 181 12.12 30.42 -32.52
C THR A 181 11.80 31.78 -33.15
N ASP A 182 11.39 32.74 -32.32
CA ASP A 182 11.15 34.14 -32.68
C ASP A 182 10.12 34.32 -33.80
N LYS A 183 9.11 33.45 -33.82
CA LYS A 183 8.02 33.47 -34.78
C LYS A 183 6.80 34.22 -34.26
N GLN A 184 6.10 34.85 -35.20
CA GLN A 184 4.77 35.40 -35.02
C GLN A 184 3.75 34.35 -35.45
N THR A 185 3.30 33.53 -34.49
CA THR A 185 2.57 32.28 -34.71
C THR A 185 1.09 32.45 -35.11
N GLN A 186 0.63 33.68 -35.39
CA GLN A 186 -0.74 33.91 -35.84
C GLN A 186 -1.04 33.11 -37.13
N PHE A 187 -2.15 32.37 -37.12
CA PHE A 187 -2.55 31.51 -38.21
C PHE A 187 -4.07 31.45 -38.34
N THR A 188 -4.58 31.54 -39.57
CA THR A 188 -6.00 31.39 -39.87
C THR A 188 -6.17 30.29 -40.92
N LEU A 189 -7.20 29.46 -40.78
CA LEU A 189 -7.54 28.43 -41.75
C LEU A 189 -9.06 28.40 -42.00
N ASP A 190 -9.44 28.17 -43.25
CA ASP A 190 -10.81 27.93 -43.70
C ASP A 190 -10.91 26.92 -44.86
N THR A 191 -9.79 26.37 -45.34
CA THR A 191 -9.75 25.37 -46.41
C THR A 191 -8.72 24.27 -46.15
N ILE A 192 -9.03 23.05 -46.60
CA ILE A 192 -8.10 21.91 -46.75
C ILE A 192 -7.97 21.60 -48.25
N GLY A 193 -6.76 21.46 -48.76
CA GLY A 193 -6.46 21.20 -50.18
C GLY A 193 -6.12 22.42 -51.02
N GLU A 194 -6.40 23.62 -50.51
CA GLU A 194 -6.00 24.90 -51.09
C GLU A 194 -5.75 25.88 -49.94
N ALA A 195 -5.04 26.98 -50.19
CA ALA A 195 -4.95 28.07 -49.23
C ALA A 195 -5.20 29.46 -49.78
N TYR A 196 -5.11 29.76 -51.09
CA TYR A 196 -5.59 31.03 -51.65
C TYR A 196 -5.84 31.00 -53.14
N ALA A 197 -6.82 31.78 -53.57
CA ALA A 197 -7.13 31.90 -54.99
C ALA A 197 -6.02 32.67 -55.74
N SER A 198 -5.38 32.01 -56.70
CA SER A 198 -4.29 32.56 -57.50
C SER A 198 -4.45 32.18 -58.97
N ALA A 199 -3.76 32.90 -59.87
CA ALA A 199 -3.70 32.53 -61.29
C ALA A 199 -2.75 31.35 -61.56
N SER A 200 -1.84 31.07 -60.62
CA SER A 200 -1.03 29.85 -60.57
C SER A 200 -1.75 28.77 -59.77
N ASP A 201 -1.67 27.51 -60.20
CA ASP A 201 -2.02 26.37 -59.37
C ASP A 201 -1.00 26.18 -58.26
N TYR A 202 -1.52 26.12 -57.04
CA TYR A 202 -0.79 25.75 -55.84
C TYR A 202 -1.65 24.85 -54.94
N ASP A 203 -2.79 24.37 -55.46
CA ASP A 203 -3.65 23.45 -54.76
C ASP A 203 -2.98 22.07 -54.66
N PHE A 204 -3.45 21.27 -53.73
CA PHE A 204 -2.81 20.02 -53.42
C PHE A 204 -3.05 18.97 -54.51
N ASN A 205 -1.98 18.42 -55.10
CA ASN A 205 -2.09 17.27 -56.00
C ASN A 205 -1.75 15.97 -55.27
N GLY A 206 -2.75 15.15 -54.95
CA GLY A 206 -2.54 13.85 -54.31
C GLY A 206 -3.60 13.47 -53.29
N GLN A 207 -3.19 12.74 -52.24
CA GLN A 207 -4.06 12.29 -51.16
C GLN A 207 -3.70 12.91 -49.80
N ILE A 208 -4.72 13.35 -49.07
CA ILE A 208 -4.65 13.81 -47.68
C ILE A 208 -5.54 12.90 -46.84
N ASP A 209 -5.03 12.47 -45.69
CA ASP A 209 -5.76 11.62 -44.76
C ASP A 209 -5.60 12.16 -43.33
N GLU A 210 -6.59 11.90 -42.48
CA GLU A 210 -6.55 12.16 -41.04
C GLU A 210 -6.08 13.57 -40.64
N VAL A 211 -6.86 14.59 -41.03
CA VAL A 211 -6.54 15.99 -40.69
C VAL A 211 -7.06 16.31 -39.30
N TRP A 212 -6.14 16.58 -38.38
CA TRP A 212 -6.40 16.99 -37.01
C TRP A 212 -6.00 18.44 -36.78
N ILE A 213 -6.87 19.19 -36.11
CA ILE A 213 -6.62 20.58 -35.71
C ILE A 213 -6.89 20.70 -34.22
N TYR A 214 -5.88 21.10 -33.46
CA TYR A 214 -5.92 21.24 -32.01
C TYR A 214 -5.77 22.70 -31.59
N ASP A 215 -6.49 23.09 -30.53
CA ASP A 215 -6.34 24.35 -29.80
C ASP A 215 -5.22 24.30 -28.75
N GLU A 216 -4.38 23.26 -28.81
CA GLU A 216 -3.26 23.02 -27.89
C GLU A 216 -1.98 22.60 -28.63
N ALA A 217 -0.85 22.74 -27.94
CA ALA A 217 0.43 22.26 -28.43
C ALA A 217 0.62 20.81 -27.99
N LEU A 218 0.57 19.86 -28.94
CA LEU A 218 0.79 18.45 -28.64
C LEU A 218 2.24 18.19 -28.21
N THR A 219 2.40 17.31 -27.24
CA THR A 219 3.73 16.81 -26.84
C THR A 219 4.31 15.87 -27.89
N ALA A 220 5.64 15.71 -27.90
CA ALA A 220 6.30 14.75 -28.79
C ALA A 220 5.73 13.31 -28.69
N THR A 221 5.27 12.90 -27.49
CA THR A 221 4.67 11.57 -27.28
C THR A 221 3.26 11.47 -27.88
N ALA A 222 2.45 12.53 -27.74
CA ALA A 222 1.13 12.58 -28.36
C ALA A 222 1.25 12.56 -29.90
N VAL A 223 2.21 13.32 -30.46
CA VAL A 223 2.50 13.32 -31.89
C VAL A 223 2.96 11.94 -32.39
N ARG A 224 3.82 11.24 -31.64
CA ARG A 224 4.24 9.88 -31.99
C ARG A 224 3.09 8.87 -31.96
N SER A 225 2.16 9.03 -31.02
CA SER A 225 0.99 8.14 -30.89
C SER A 225 0.00 8.37 -32.03
N LEU A 226 -0.26 9.65 -32.36
CA LEU A 226 -1.07 10.06 -33.49
C LEU A 226 -0.54 9.48 -34.80
N PHE A 227 0.78 9.52 -35.00
CA PHE A 227 1.45 8.86 -36.13
C PHE A 227 1.19 7.33 -36.20
N GLN A 228 1.24 6.62 -35.08
CA GLN A 228 1.16 5.15 -35.12
C GLN A 228 -0.25 4.62 -35.31
N SER A 229 -1.25 5.33 -34.82
CA SER A 229 -2.58 4.76 -34.59
C SER A 229 -3.74 5.57 -35.15
N ASN A 230 -3.48 6.78 -35.67
CA ASN A 230 -4.54 7.72 -36.03
C ASN A 230 -5.56 7.96 -34.89
N ASP A 231 -5.05 7.90 -33.67
CA ASP A 231 -5.83 8.14 -32.49
C ASP A 231 -5.20 9.33 -31.78
N ALA A 232 -5.85 10.49 -31.89
CA ALA A 232 -5.52 11.65 -31.05
C ALA A 232 -5.68 11.34 -29.56
N THR A 233 -6.45 10.29 -29.26
CA THR A 233 -6.66 9.70 -27.96
C THR A 233 -6.04 8.32 -27.93
N ALA A 234 -4.71 8.17 -28.04
CA ALA A 234 -4.10 7.11 -27.24
C ALA A 234 -4.61 7.36 -25.82
N SER A 235 -5.61 6.55 -25.40
CA SER A 235 -6.64 6.94 -24.44
C SER A 235 -5.99 7.72 -23.31
N PRO A 236 -6.56 8.85 -22.81
CA PRO A 236 -6.22 9.23 -21.45
C PRO A 236 -6.37 7.92 -20.66
N ALA A 237 -5.25 7.44 -20.11
CA ALA A 237 -5.21 6.14 -19.46
C ALA A 237 -6.46 6.12 -18.57
N TYR A 238 -7.32 5.09 -18.73
CA TYR A 238 -8.67 5.07 -18.16
C TYR A 238 -8.66 5.84 -16.85
N ALA A 239 -9.40 6.95 -16.78
CA ALA A 239 -9.20 7.95 -15.71
C ALA A 239 -9.32 7.33 -14.32
N GLY A 240 -9.94 6.15 -14.26
CA GLY A 240 -10.01 5.34 -13.07
C GLY A 240 -11.29 5.62 -12.31
N PHE A 241 -11.30 5.30 -11.04
CA PHE A 241 -12.43 5.56 -10.17
C PHE A 241 -11.97 5.54 -8.71
N HIS A 242 -12.83 6.05 -7.85
CA HIS A 242 -12.72 5.89 -6.40
C HIS A 242 -14.11 5.57 -5.81
N HIS A 243 -14.35 4.30 -5.49
CA HIS A 243 -15.58 3.89 -4.79
C HIS A 243 -15.33 3.79 -3.29
N ARG A 244 -15.89 4.77 -2.57
CA ARG A 244 -15.88 4.85 -1.10
C ARG A 244 -17.01 4.07 -0.42
N TYR A 245 -18.07 3.77 -1.16
CA TYR A 245 -19.29 3.16 -0.63
C TYR A 245 -19.95 3.91 0.54
N ASP A 246 -19.76 5.22 0.59
CA ASP A 246 -20.37 6.15 1.54
C ASP A 246 -21.88 6.36 1.27
N GLY A 247 -22.67 5.35 1.62
CA GLY A 247 -24.12 5.35 1.45
C GLY A 247 -24.61 5.24 0.00
N ASN A 248 -23.72 5.16 -0.99
CA ASN A 248 -24.05 4.93 -2.40
C ASN A 248 -22.90 4.24 -3.18
N PHE A 249 -23.16 3.88 -4.44
CA PHE A 249 -22.18 3.25 -5.35
C PHE A 249 -21.51 4.27 -6.29
N ALA A 250 -21.61 5.56 -5.99
CA ALA A 250 -21.05 6.60 -6.85
C ALA A 250 -19.52 6.51 -6.87
N ASP A 251 -18.95 6.94 -7.98
CA ASP A 251 -17.54 7.24 -8.09
C ASP A 251 -17.28 8.60 -7.43
N GLY A 252 -16.53 8.60 -6.33
CA GLY A 252 -16.12 9.79 -5.60
C GLY A 252 -15.03 10.60 -6.32
N SER A 253 -14.59 10.12 -7.49
CA SER A 253 -13.64 10.80 -8.35
C SER A 253 -14.29 11.78 -9.33
N SER A 254 -13.44 12.49 -10.07
CA SER A 254 -13.86 13.33 -11.20
C SER A 254 -14.27 12.53 -12.45
N ALA A 255 -13.95 11.24 -12.52
CA ALA A 255 -14.09 10.42 -13.72
C ALA A 255 -15.53 9.98 -13.98
N GLY A 256 -16.40 10.00 -12.96
CA GLY A 256 -17.83 9.74 -13.10
C GLY A 256 -18.19 8.29 -13.41
N ASN A 257 -17.31 7.33 -13.11
CA ASN A 257 -17.50 5.90 -13.33
C ASN A 257 -18.41 5.27 -12.25
N ASN A 258 -19.60 5.83 -12.06
CA ASN A 258 -20.54 5.41 -11.02
C ASN A 258 -20.93 3.93 -11.15
N GLY A 259 -20.79 3.18 -10.06
CA GLY A 259 -21.12 1.78 -10.01
C GLY A 259 -22.62 1.54 -9.90
N THR A 260 -23.07 0.39 -10.41
CA THR A 260 -24.42 -0.13 -10.21
C THR A 260 -24.35 -1.48 -9.50
N SER A 261 -25.02 -1.62 -8.37
CA SER A 261 -25.06 -2.89 -7.64
C SER A 261 -25.86 -3.95 -8.40
N SER A 262 -25.45 -5.21 -8.23
CA SER A 262 -26.10 -6.39 -8.76
C SER A 262 -26.34 -7.40 -7.65
N GLY A 263 -27.48 -8.10 -7.70
CA GLY A 263 -27.81 -9.18 -6.76
C GLY A 263 -27.83 -8.72 -5.31
N ALA A 264 -27.05 -9.40 -4.47
CA ALA A 264 -26.95 -9.14 -3.03
C ALA A 264 -25.89 -8.07 -2.65
N ALA A 265 -25.25 -7.43 -3.64
CA ALA A 265 -24.28 -6.37 -3.37
C ALA A 265 -24.96 -5.21 -2.62
N ALA A 266 -24.46 -4.93 -1.41
CA ALA A 266 -25.07 -3.96 -0.50
C ALA A 266 -23.99 -3.10 0.17
N ILE A 267 -24.41 -1.96 0.70
CA ILE A 267 -23.56 -1.10 1.52
C ILE A 267 -23.87 -1.40 2.98
N ALA A 268 -22.88 -1.88 3.73
CA ALA A 268 -22.98 -2.03 5.17
C ALA A 268 -22.62 -0.74 5.88
N THR A 269 -23.39 -0.41 6.91
CA THR A 269 -23.17 0.76 7.77
C THR A 269 -22.62 0.36 9.15
N ASP A 270 -22.18 -0.89 9.33
CA ASP A 270 -21.61 -1.38 10.58
C ASP A 270 -20.17 -0.87 10.72
N PRO A 271 -19.83 -0.07 11.76
CA PRO A 271 -18.48 0.42 11.98
C PRO A 271 -17.40 -0.66 12.03
N ALA A 272 -17.76 -1.92 12.34
CA ALA A 272 -16.81 -3.02 12.38
C ALA A 272 -16.26 -3.43 10.99
N VAL A 273 -16.92 -3.04 9.90
CA VAL A 273 -16.52 -3.36 8.52
C VAL A 273 -16.21 -2.14 7.66
N ILE A 274 -16.46 -0.93 8.17
CA ILE A 274 -16.14 0.34 7.51
C ILE A 274 -14.68 0.69 7.78
N VAL A 275 -13.99 1.07 6.72
CA VAL A 275 -12.61 1.54 6.76
C VAL A 275 -12.58 3.05 6.89
N ALA A 276 -13.28 3.75 6.00
CA ALA A 276 -13.39 5.20 6.04
C ALA A 276 -14.83 5.63 5.74
N GLY A 277 -15.22 6.80 6.26
CA GLY A 277 -16.53 7.36 5.98
C GLY A 277 -17.68 6.65 6.72
N SER A 278 -18.68 6.17 5.98
CA SER A 278 -20.04 5.84 6.42
C SER A 278 -20.56 4.51 5.88
N GLY A 279 -19.85 3.85 4.98
CA GLY A 279 -20.24 2.54 4.49
C GLY A 279 -19.13 1.76 3.79
N ALA A 280 -19.31 0.45 3.66
CA ALA A 280 -18.42 -0.45 2.92
C ALA A 280 -19.24 -1.39 2.04
N LEU A 281 -18.68 -1.82 0.90
CA LEU A 281 -19.33 -2.80 0.02
C LEU A 281 -19.28 -4.19 0.65
N VAL A 282 -20.43 -4.85 0.76
CA VAL A 282 -20.56 -6.25 1.20
C VAL A 282 -21.03 -7.11 0.05
N LEU A 283 -20.34 -8.26 -0.12
CA LEU A 283 -20.61 -9.25 -1.16
C LEU A 283 -20.69 -10.64 -0.54
N ASP A 284 -21.70 -11.42 -0.94
CA ASP A 284 -21.97 -12.75 -0.37
C ASP A 284 -21.23 -13.90 -1.10
N GLY A 285 -20.53 -13.58 -2.20
CA GLY A 285 -19.83 -14.52 -3.06
C GLY A 285 -20.71 -15.27 -4.05
N ALA A 286 -21.98 -14.90 -4.22
CA ALA A 286 -22.85 -15.42 -5.28
C ALA A 286 -22.51 -14.79 -6.64
N ASP A 287 -22.81 -15.50 -7.74
CA ASP A 287 -22.43 -15.10 -9.11
C ASP A 287 -23.03 -13.75 -9.57
N ASN A 288 -24.15 -13.37 -8.94
CA ASN A 288 -24.86 -12.12 -9.17
C ASN A 288 -24.53 -11.02 -8.15
N SER A 289 -23.74 -11.26 -7.10
CA SER A 289 -23.37 -10.25 -6.10
C SER A 289 -22.07 -9.54 -6.49
N PHE A 290 -22.19 -8.39 -7.14
CA PHE A 290 -21.05 -7.55 -7.56
C PHE A 290 -21.51 -6.12 -7.92
N VAL A 291 -20.56 -5.23 -8.23
CA VAL A 291 -20.83 -3.89 -8.76
C VAL A 291 -20.38 -3.83 -10.22
N THR A 292 -21.26 -3.36 -11.10
CA THR A 292 -20.98 -3.13 -12.52
C THR A 292 -20.55 -1.69 -12.74
N LEU A 293 -19.56 -1.48 -13.61
CA LEU A 293 -19.12 -0.15 -14.05
C LEU A 293 -19.78 0.21 -15.39
N PRO A 294 -20.01 1.50 -15.67
CA PRO A 294 -20.82 1.93 -16.81
C PRO A 294 -20.12 1.71 -18.16
N ALA A 295 -18.79 1.64 -18.16
CA ALA A 295 -17.96 1.33 -19.32
C ALA A 295 -16.74 0.51 -18.90
N THR A 296 -16.23 -0.31 -19.82
CA THR A 296 -14.99 -1.06 -19.59
C THR A 296 -13.79 -0.12 -19.68
N GLY A 297 -13.13 0.12 -18.55
CA GLY A 297 -11.83 0.78 -18.51
C GLY A 297 -10.72 -0.15 -18.97
N SER A 298 -9.70 0.35 -19.65
CA SER A 298 -8.57 -0.46 -20.12
C SER A 298 -7.24 0.29 -20.05
N TYR A 299 -6.18 -0.44 -19.71
CA TYR A 299 -4.78 -0.01 -19.78
C TYR A 299 -3.98 -0.98 -20.64
N SER A 300 -3.11 -0.45 -21.51
CA SER A 300 -2.13 -1.23 -22.26
C SER A 300 -0.93 -1.59 -21.36
N ALA A 301 -0.09 -2.51 -21.83
CA ALA A 301 1.10 -2.95 -21.07
C ALA A 301 2.16 -1.85 -20.88
N SER A 302 2.13 -0.79 -21.69
CA SER A 302 3.04 0.35 -21.57
C SER A 302 2.46 1.52 -20.76
N GLN A 303 1.21 1.40 -20.29
CA GLN A 303 0.56 2.41 -19.46
C GLN A 303 0.80 2.12 -17.98
N ARG A 304 0.91 3.21 -17.21
CA ARG A 304 1.01 3.16 -15.76
C ARG A 304 -0.39 3.13 -15.16
N TRP A 305 -0.53 2.40 -14.07
CA TRP A 305 -1.75 2.42 -13.27
C TRP A 305 -1.47 1.93 -11.85
N SER A 306 -2.34 2.30 -10.91
CA SER A 306 -2.36 1.72 -9.57
C SER A 306 -3.78 1.35 -9.17
N ALA A 307 -3.95 0.12 -8.70
CA ALA A 307 -5.19 -0.34 -8.08
C ALA A 307 -4.95 -0.46 -6.56
N THR A 308 -5.76 0.21 -5.75
CA THR A 308 -5.68 0.13 -4.28
C THR A 308 -7.05 -0.20 -3.71
N TRP A 309 -7.10 -1.01 -2.65
CA TRP A 309 -8.37 -1.37 -2.01
C TRP A 309 -8.15 -1.89 -0.61
N TRP A 310 -9.15 -1.69 0.25
CA TRP A 310 -9.26 -2.43 1.49
C TRP A 310 -10.13 -3.66 1.30
N ALA A 311 -9.72 -4.79 1.86
CA ALA A 311 -10.46 -6.05 1.77
C ALA A 311 -10.45 -6.82 3.09
N ARG A 312 -11.62 -7.36 3.46
CA ARG A 312 -11.76 -8.41 4.48
C ARG A 312 -12.55 -9.57 3.88
N ARG A 313 -11.93 -10.76 3.79
CA ARG A 313 -12.61 -11.96 3.28
C ARG A 313 -13.42 -12.64 4.38
N GLN A 314 -14.62 -13.13 4.07
CA GLN A 314 -15.50 -13.82 5.04
C GLN A 314 -15.33 -15.36 5.03
N GLY A 315 -14.26 -15.86 4.42
CA GLY A 315 -13.96 -17.29 4.37
C GLY A 315 -12.72 -17.59 3.55
N ILE A 316 -12.04 -18.68 3.93
CA ILE A 316 -10.84 -19.20 3.26
C ILE A 316 -11.10 -20.64 2.79
N GLY A 317 -10.55 -21.01 1.64
CA GLY A 317 -10.60 -22.38 1.10
C GLY A 317 -11.69 -22.64 0.06
N SER A 318 -12.39 -21.62 -0.42
CA SER A 318 -13.38 -21.74 -1.50
C SER A 318 -13.09 -20.87 -2.71
N ASP A 319 -11.90 -20.26 -2.78
CA ASP A 319 -11.44 -19.49 -3.94
C ASP A 319 -12.34 -18.27 -4.29
N LYS A 320 -13.13 -17.80 -3.31
CA LYS A 320 -14.02 -16.64 -3.41
C LYS A 320 -13.27 -15.36 -3.06
N GLY A 321 -12.87 -14.59 -4.06
CA GLY A 321 -12.07 -13.38 -3.82
C GLY A 321 -11.73 -12.53 -5.04
N MET A 322 -12.51 -12.60 -6.12
CA MET A 322 -12.33 -11.71 -7.27
C MET A 322 -12.57 -10.26 -6.88
N VAL A 323 -11.52 -9.45 -6.78
CA VAL A 323 -11.64 -8.05 -6.31
C VAL A 323 -12.18 -7.17 -7.42
N MET A 324 -11.62 -7.26 -8.62
CA MET A 324 -12.02 -6.46 -9.77
C MET A 324 -11.43 -7.02 -11.07
N GLY A 325 -12.04 -6.67 -12.20
CA GLY A 325 -11.58 -7.08 -13.53
C GLY A 325 -12.67 -6.99 -14.58
N SER A 326 -12.49 -7.68 -15.70
CA SER A 326 -13.55 -7.88 -16.68
C SER A 326 -14.40 -9.09 -16.32
N SER A 327 -15.70 -8.89 -16.21
CA SER A 327 -16.68 -9.97 -16.02
C SER A 327 -17.03 -10.70 -17.33
N ASP A 328 -16.55 -10.20 -18.48
CA ASP A 328 -16.91 -10.72 -19.82
C ASP A 328 -15.86 -11.69 -20.38
N ASN A 329 -14.67 -11.75 -19.79
CA ASN A 329 -13.56 -12.53 -20.32
C ASN A 329 -12.85 -13.34 -19.23
N THR A 330 -12.05 -14.32 -19.65
CA THR A 330 -11.27 -15.18 -18.74
C THR A 330 -9.87 -14.62 -18.43
N THR A 331 -9.59 -13.40 -18.90
CA THR A 331 -8.37 -12.62 -18.67
C THR A 331 -8.69 -11.48 -17.71
N ASP A 332 -7.79 -10.50 -17.53
CA ASP A 332 -8.11 -9.23 -16.87
C ASP A 332 -8.74 -9.35 -15.47
N PHE A 333 -7.98 -9.84 -14.49
CA PHE A 333 -8.48 -9.90 -13.12
C PHE A 333 -7.42 -9.71 -12.04
N ILE A 334 -7.87 -9.19 -10.91
CA ILE A 334 -7.18 -9.21 -9.62
C ILE A 334 -7.97 -10.14 -8.68
N TRP A 335 -7.31 -11.17 -8.16
CA TRP A 335 -7.95 -12.25 -7.43
C TRP A 335 -7.20 -12.61 -6.14
N LEU A 336 -7.80 -12.31 -4.99
CA LEU A 336 -7.39 -12.84 -3.68
C LEU A 336 -7.84 -14.30 -3.59
N ASN A 337 -6.92 -15.24 -3.80
CA ASN A 337 -7.27 -16.64 -4.02
C ASN A 337 -6.59 -17.58 -3.02
N ASP A 338 -7.20 -18.74 -2.82
CA ASP A 338 -6.71 -19.75 -1.87
C ASP A 338 -5.86 -20.82 -2.56
N THR A 339 -6.00 -21.02 -3.86
CA THR A 339 -5.31 -22.09 -4.62
C THR A 339 -3.89 -21.77 -5.08
N SER A 340 -3.48 -20.50 -5.09
CA SER A 340 -2.11 -20.08 -5.44
C SER A 340 -1.35 -19.51 -4.24
N THR A 341 -0.54 -18.48 -4.44
CA THR A 341 0.29 -17.84 -3.40
C THR A 341 -0.46 -16.77 -2.61
N GLY A 342 -1.75 -16.53 -2.89
CA GLY A 342 -2.64 -15.65 -2.11
C GLY A 342 -3.25 -14.50 -2.92
N LEU A 343 -2.50 -13.93 -3.87
CA LEU A 343 -3.01 -12.91 -4.80
C LEU A 343 -2.53 -13.22 -6.21
N ARG A 344 -3.46 -13.22 -7.17
CA ARG A 344 -3.18 -13.41 -8.60
C ARG A 344 -3.63 -12.20 -9.40
N PHE A 345 -2.74 -11.70 -10.24
CA PHE A 345 -3.05 -10.79 -11.31
C PHE A 345 -3.00 -11.55 -12.65
N ARG A 346 -3.97 -11.31 -13.53
CA ARG A 346 -3.95 -11.81 -14.91
C ARG A 346 -4.21 -10.66 -15.88
N SER A 347 -3.29 -10.45 -16.80
CA SER A 347 -3.36 -9.37 -17.80
C SER A 347 -4.24 -9.73 -18.99
N SER A 348 -4.53 -8.74 -19.84
CA SER A 348 -5.32 -8.90 -21.06
C SER A 348 -4.67 -9.83 -22.08
N ASN A 349 -3.34 -9.93 -22.09
CA ASN A 349 -2.63 -10.91 -22.94
C ASN A 349 -2.51 -12.30 -22.29
N ASN A 350 -3.27 -12.58 -21.23
CA ASN A 350 -3.30 -13.86 -20.51
C ASN A 350 -2.03 -14.19 -19.69
N THR A 351 -1.09 -13.24 -19.52
CA THR A 351 0.03 -13.42 -18.58
C THR A 351 -0.47 -13.43 -17.14
N THR A 352 0.04 -14.35 -16.32
CA THR A 352 -0.36 -14.51 -14.92
C THR A 352 0.82 -14.20 -14.00
N LEU A 353 0.62 -13.29 -13.05
CA LEU A 353 1.58 -12.94 -12.01
C LEU A 353 0.97 -13.33 -10.65
N ASN A 354 1.64 -14.24 -9.92
CA ASN A 354 1.18 -14.73 -8.63
C ASN A 354 2.06 -14.15 -7.51
N PHE A 355 1.44 -13.43 -6.59
CA PHE A 355 2.10 -12.79 -5.45
C PHE A 355 1.85 -13.57 -4.18
N THR A 356 2.82 -13.56 -3.26
CA THR A 356 2.69 -14.22 -1.96
C THR A 356 2.11 -13.27 -0.91
N VAL A 357 0.89 -13.56 -0.45
CA VAL A 357 0.22 -12.84 0.65
C VAL A 357 -0.34 -13.82 1.68
N THR A 358 -0.52 -13.34 2.91
CA THR A 358 -1.18 -14.12 3.98
C THR A 358 -2.62 -14.41 3.58
N LYS A 359 -3.08 -15.63 3.91
CA LYS A 359 -4.44 -16.09 3.62
C LYS A 359 -5.24 -16.10 4.91
N ASP A 360 -5.78 -14.96 5.25
CA ASP A 360 -6.57 -14.76 6.46
C ASP A 360 -7.92 -14.13 6.10
N SER A 361 -8.66 -13.77 7.14
CA SER A 361 -9.90 -13.02 7.12
C SER A 361 -9.72 -11.65 7.78
N ASP A 362 -8.47 -11.18 7.92
CA ASP A 362 -8.18 -9.89 8.53
C ASP A 362 -8.42 -8.79 7.50
N LEU A 363 -8.54 -7.55 8.00
CA LEU A 363 -8.69 -6.40 7.13
C LEU A 363 -7.30 -5.96 6.67
N HIS A 364 -7.08 -5.94 5.36
CA HIS A 364 -5.82 -5.52 4.76
C HIS A 364 -6.05 -4.45 3.69
N HIS A 365 -5.09 -3.54 3.58
CA HIS A 365 -4.97 -2.64 2.43
C HIS A 365 -4.01 -3.25 1.40
N TYR A 366 -4.44 -3.38 0.16
CA TYR A 366 -3.63 -3.88 -0.95
C TYR A 366 -3.40 -2.77 -1.96
N ALA A 367 -2.20 -2.72 -2.55
CA ALA A 367 -1.91 -1.89 -3.71
C ALA A 367 -1.12 -2.66 -4.77
N LEU A 368 -1.62 -2.70 -6.00
CA LEU A 368 -0.86 -3.13 -7.18
C LEU A 368 -0.49 -1.91 -8.02
N VAL A 369 0.80 -1.75 -8.31
CA VAL A 369 1.36 -0.60 -9.02
C VAL A 369 2.11 -1.06 -10.27
N ALA A 370 1.58 -0.72 -11.45
CA ALA A 370 2.21 -0.98 -12.75
C ALA A 370 3.05 0.21 -13.21
N ASP A 371 4.34 -0.01 -13.48
CA ASP A 371 5.30 1.05 -13.82
C ASP A 371 5.29 1.51 -15.29
N GLY A 372 4.54 0.81 -16.15
CA GLY A 372 4.46 1.03 -17.60
C GLY A 372 5.68 0.50 -18.39
N ALA A 373 6.60 -0.19 -17.71
CA ALA A 373 7.78 -0.85 -18.28
C ALA A 373 7.76 -2.38 -18.05
N GLY A 374 6.64 -2.92 -17.57
CA GLY A 374 6.42 -4.34 -17.30
C GLY A 374 6.69 -4.76 -15.85
N GLY A 375 6.99 -3.83 -14.95
CA GLY A 375 7.04 -4.09 -13.50
C GLY A 375 5.66 -3.93 -12.86
N LEU A 376 5.27 -4.90 -12.04
CA LEU A 376 4.07 -4.85 -11.20
C LEU A 376 4.46 -5.07 -9.73
N ALA A 377 4.39 -4.02 -8.93
CA ALA A 377 4.72 -4.05 -7.50
C ALA A 377 3.45 -4.23 -6.65
N LEU A 378 3.53 -5.13 -5.67
CA LEU A 378 2.52 -5.33 -4.63
C LEU A 378 2.96 -4.69 -3.33
N TYR A 379 2.06 -3.95 -2.70
CA TYR A 379 2.14 -3.49 -1.32
C TYR A 379 0.97 -4.05 -0.50
N VAL A 380 1.22 -4.35 0.76
CA VAL A 380 0.21 -4.76 1.74
C VAL A 380 0.38 -3.90 2.99
N ASP A 381 -0.69 -3.29 3.47
CA ASP A 381 -0.72 -2.40 4.65
C ASP A 381 0.32 -1.27 4.60
N GLY A 382 0.45 -0.68 3.40
CA GLY A 382 1.42 0.38 3.11
C GLY A 382 2.86 -0.10 2.92
N GLN A 383 3.17 -1.38 3.13
CA GLN A 383 4.52 -1.92 3.04
C GLN A 383 4.76 -2.64 1.70
N ALA A 384 5.94 -2.44 1.11
CA ALA A 384 6.33 -3.13 -0.13
C ALA A 384 6.47 -4.63 0.13
N LYS A 385 5.80 -5.46 -0.68
CA LYS A 385 5.80 -6.91 -0.51
C LYS A 385 6.67 -7.62 -1.55
N GLN A 386 6.40 -7.37 -2.83
CA GLN A 386 7.04 -8.08 -3.93
C GLN A 386 6.85 -7.31 -5.24
N THR A 387 7.85 -7.34 -6.13
CA THR A 387 7.72 -6.85 -7.50
C THR A 387 7.95 -8.01 -8.46
N LEU A 388 7.05 -8.16 -9.43
CA LEU A 388 7.14 -9.15 -10.51
C LEU A 388 7.21 -8.45 -11.86
N SER A 389 7.81 -9.12 -12.85
CA SER A 389 7.91 -8.60 -14.22
C SER A 389 7.03 -9.41 -15.17
N GLY A 390 6.30 -8.72 -16.05
CA GLY A 390 5.42 -9.32 -17.04
C GLY A 390 4.58 -8.28 -17.78
N ASN A 391 3.62 -8.74 -18.57
CA ASN A 391 2.65 -7.85 -19.18
C ASN A 391 1.65 -7.35 -18.12
N THR A 392 1.44 -6.04 -18.05
CA THR A 392 0.58 -5.36 -17.08
C THR A 392 -0.67 -4.74 -17.72
N SER A 393 -1.05 -5.15 -18.93
CA SER A 393 -2.31 -4.69 -19.53
C SER A 393 -3.50 -5.17 -18.71
N PHE A 394 -4.51 -4.34 -18.51
CA PHE A 394 -5.60 -4.64 -17.60
C PHE A 394 -6.90 -3.95 -18.03
N ALA A 395 -7.98 -4.72 -18.15
CA ALA A 395 -9.33 -4.22 -18.38
C ALA A 395 -10.22 -4.41 -17.13
N VAL A 396 -11.11 -3.47 -16.87
CA VAL A 396 -12.03 -3.52 -15.73
C VAL A 396 -13.43 -3.06 -16.12
N ASN A 397 -14.44 -3.83 -15.75
CA ASN A 397 -15.84 -3.41 -15.83
C ASN A 397 -16.69 -3.84 -14.63
N SER A 398 -16.08 -4.50 -13.65
CA SER A 398 -16.77 -4.89 -12.42
C SER A 398 -15.84 -4.89 -11.20
N ILE A 399 -16.45 -4.68 -10.03
CA ILE A 399 -15.85 -4.80 -8.69
C ILE A 399 -16.58 -5.93 -7.96
N GLY A 400 -15.85 -6.81 -7.29
CA GLY A 400 -16.38 -8.01 -6.64
C GLY A 400 -16.56 -9.22 -7.54
N LYS A 401 -16.34 -9.04 -8.85
CA LYS A 401 -16.42 -10.06 -9.89
C LYS A 401 -15.40 -9.79 -10.98
N ALA A 402 -14.88 -10.88 -11.52
CA ALA A 402 -14.24 -10.98 -12.82
C ALA A 402 -14.42 -12.43 -13.27
N TYR A 403 -14.10 -12.76 -14.53
CA TYR A 403 -14.19 -14.13 -15.06
C TYR A 403 -15.65 -14.66 -15.17
N PRO A 404 -16.19 -14.94 -16.38
CA PRO A 404 -17.63 -15.20 -16.62
C PRO A 404 -18.15 -16.58 -16.17
N THR A 405 -17.51 -17.24 -15.20
CA THR A 405 -17.93 -18.59 -14.77
C THR A 405 -19.11 -18.56 -13.80
N THR A 406 -20.02 -19.54 -13.94
CA THR A 406 -21.12 -19.81 -13.00
C THR A 406 -21.03 -21.18 -12.33
N ASP A 407 -19.97 -21.96 -12.63
CA ASP A 407 -19.76 -23.30 -12.05
C ASP A 407 -18.70 -23.27 -10.93
N LEU A 408 -17.76 -22.32 -11.00
CA LEU A 408 -16.62 -22.25 -10.08
C LEU A 408 -16.81 -21.20 -8.97
N HIS A 409 -17.75 -20.27 -9.14
CA HIS A 409 -18.20 -19.30 -8.14
C HIS A 409 -17.09 -18.48 -7.45
N TYR A 410 -16.17 -17.88 -8.22
CA TYR A 410 -14.99 -17.15 -7.72
C TYR A 410 -15.25 -15.74 -7.16
N ASN A 411 -16.49 -15.26 -7.24
CA ASN A 411 -16.87 -13.92 -6.80
C ASN A 411 -16.46 -13.63 -5.36
N PHE A 412 -16.19 -12.35 -5.08
CA PHE A 412 -15.73 -11.92 -3.77
C PHE A 412 -16.77 -12.22 -2.69
N LYS A 413 -16.31 -12.78 -1.57
CA LYS A 413 -17.13 -12.98 -0.38
C LYS A 413 -16.50 -12.27 0.82
N GLY A 414 -17.13 -11.19 1.27
CA GLY A 414 -16.63 -10.35 2.35
C GLY A 414 -16.91 -8.88 2.10
N THR A 415 -16.03 -8.03 2.62
CA THR A 415 -16.15 -6.57 2.49
C THR A 415 -15.01 -5.97 1.68
N LEU A 416 -15.35 -4.97 0.86
CA LEU A 416 -14.43 -4.11 0.12
C LEU A 416 -14.72 -2.65 0.49
N ASP A 417 -13.69 -1.85 0.66
CA ASP A 417 -13.82 -0.42 0.96
C ASP A 417 -12.67 0.37 0.33
N GLU A 418 -12.89 1.68 0.14
CA GLU A 418 -11.97 2.62 -0.53
C GLU A 418 -11.26 1.97 -1.73
N VAL A 419 -12.05 1.60 -2.76
CA VAL A 419 -11.53 0.91 -3.96
C VAL A 419 -11.13 1.95 -5.01
N HIS A 420 -9.84 2.03 -5.32
CA HIS A 420 -9.28 2.94 -6.31
C HIS A 420 -8.72 2.19 -7.52
N LEU A 421 -8.88 2.81 -8.67
CA LEU A 421 -8.04 2.57 -9.83
C LEU A 421 -7.61 3.93 -10.36
N THR A 422 -6.31 4.12 -10.61
CA THR A 422 -5.77 5.41 -11.05
C THR A 422 -4.79 5.24 -12.21
N PRO A 423 -4.68 6.20 -13.13
CA PRO A 423 -3.80 6.14 -14.30
C PRO A 423 -2.33 6.48 -13.97
N VAL A 424 -1.94 6.43 -12.70
CA VAL A 424 -0.59 6.78 -12.23
C VAL A 424 0.04 5.60 -11.52
N ALA A 425 1.36 5.46 -11.66
CA ALA A 425 2.13 4.57 -10.79
C ALA A 425 2.42 5.31 -9.48
N LEU A 426 1.77 4.93 -8.39
CA LEU A 426 2.03 5.52 -7.08
C LEU A 426 3.45 5.17 -6.62
N SER A 427 4.16 6.15 -6.06
CA SER A 427 5.42 5.89 -5.39
C SER A 427 5.19 5.11 -4.07
N ALA A 428 6.24 4.47 -3.55
CA ALA A 428 6.15 3.78 -2.27
C ALA A 428 5.67 4.70 -1.13
N SER A 429 6.10 5.98 -1.12
CA SER A 429 5.64 6.95 -0.12
C SER A 429 4.16 7.32 -0.33
N GLN A 430 3.71 7.48 -1.58
CA GLN A 430 2.31 7.76 -1.87
C GLN A 430 1.39 6.61 -1.45
N VAL A 431 1.85 5.34 -1.59
CA VAL A 431 1.11 4.18 -1.08
C VAL A 431 1.03 4.19 0.44
N VAL A 432 2.12 4.54 1.14
CA VAL A 432 2.12 4.68 2.62
C VAL A 432 1.20 5.82 3.06
N ASP A 433 1.24 6.96 2.38
CA ASP A 433 0.43 8.12 2.70
C ASP A 433 -1.06 7.82 2.50
N LEU A 434 -1.42 7.15 1.39
CA LEU A 434 -2.79 6.72 1.10
C LEU A 434 -3.29 5.73 2.16
N TYR A 435 -2.52 4.68 2.44
CA TYR A 435 -2.81 3.72 3.51
C TYR A 435 -3.05 4.43 4.84
N THR A 436 -2.18 5.38 5.21
CA THR A 436 -2.28 6.08 6.50
C THR A 436 -3.50 6.99 6.55
N ALA A 437 -3.88 7.60 5.43
CA ALA A 437 -5.02 8.50 5.35
C ALA A 437 -6.37 7.75 5.41
N GLU A 438 -6.44 6.55 4.82
CA GLU A 438 -7.66 5.75 4.75
C GLU A 438 -7.78 4.73 5.87
N LYS A 439 -6.68 4.32 6.48
CA LYS A 439 -6.67 3.33 7.56
C LYS A 439 -7.76 3.70 8.57
N PRO A 440 -8.65 2.76 8.93
CA PRO A 440 -9.70 3.03 9.90
C PRO A 440 -9.00 3.57 11.13
N GLU A 441 -9.31 4.81 11.50
CA GLU A 441 -8.85 5.33 12.78
C GLU A 441 -9.47 4.38 13.79
N GLY A 442 -8.62 3.56 14.40
CA GLY A 442 -9.01 2.82 15.58
C GLY A 442 -9.65 3.78 16.58
N PRO A 443 -10.43 3.28 17.54
CA PRO A 443 -10.93 4.13 18.63
C PRO A 443 -9.81 5.07 19.10
N PRO A 444 -10.10 6.38 19.31
CA PRO A 444 -9.09 7.34 19.71
C PRO A 444 -8.21 6.74 20.80
N VAL A 445 -6.88 6.84 20.66
CA VAL A 445 -5.99 6.28 21.67
C VAL A 445 -6.26 7.00 22.99
N THR A 446 -6.88 6.29 23.92
CA THR A 446 -7.23 6.77 25.27
C THR A 446 -6.31 6.19 26.34
N ARG A 447 -5.56 5.13 26.01
CA ARG A 447 -4.61 4.47 26.90
C ARG A 447 -3.35 4.07 26.13
N VAL A 448 -2.18 4.33 26.69
CA VAL A 448 -0.91 3.81 26.18
C VAL A 448 -0.23 3.01 27.29
N ARG A 449 -0.10 1.71 27.08
CA ARG A 449 0.65 0.79 27.94
C ARG A 449 2.12 0.86 27.56
N VAL A 450 2.94 1.41 28.46
CA VAL A 450 4.35 1.73 28.25
C VAL A 450 5.23 0.72 28.96
N ILE A 451 6.14 0.10 28.22
CA ILE A 451 7.11 -0.86 28.74
C ILE A 451 8.50 -0.25 28.67
N LEU A 452 9.23 -0.28 29.78
CA LEU A 452 10.61 0.19 29.84
C LEU A 452 11.57 -0.98 29.61
N ILE A 453 12.58 -0.79 28.77
CA ILE A 453 13.65 -1.77 28.56
C ILE A 453 14.98 -1.14 29.01
N GLY A 454 15.63 -1.79 29.99
CA GLY A 454 16.94 -1.42 30.50
C GLY A 454 17.92 -2.60 30.54
N GLY A 455 19.21 -2.29 30.51
CA GLY A 455 20.27 -3.29 30.70
C GLY A 455 21.46 -3.09 29.77
N GLN A 456 22.07 -4.19 29.35
CA GLN A 456 23.29 -4.19 28.54
C GLN A 456 23.10 -4.81 27.14
N SER A 457 24.15 -5.39 26.56
CA SER A 457 24.16 -5.91 25.18
C SER A 457 23.01 -6.86 24.84
N ASN A 458 22.61 -7.74 25.77
CA ASN A 458 21.48 -8.66 25.54
C ASN A 458 20.11 -7.98 25.64
N ALA A 459 19.99 -6.83 26.34
CA ALA A 459 18.80 -5.97 26.33
C ALA A 459 18.74 -5.03 25.11
N ASP A 460 19.90 -4.48 24.69
CA ASP A 460 20.01 -3.62 23.51
C ASP A 460 19.75 -4.41 22.23
N GLY A 461 20.31 -5.62 22.16
CA GLY A 461 20.14 -6.56 21.06
C GLY A 461 21.43 -6.83 20.29
N ARG A 462 21.76 -8.12 20.13
CA ARG A 462 22.95 -8.60 19.40
C ARG A 462 22.64 -9.66 18.33
N ALA A 463 21.36 -9.81 17.96
CA ALA A 463 20.90 -10.73 16.94
C ALA A 463 20.77 -10.05 15.56
N VAL A 464 21.03 -10.80 14.49
CA VAL A 464 21.07 -10.28 13.12
C VAL A 464 19.66 -10.21 12.55
N VAL A 465 19.29 -9.06 11.97
CA VAL A 465 17.92 -8.80 11.47
C VAL A 465 17.44 -9.83 10.46
N THR A 466 18.32 -10.35 9.60
CA THR A 466 17.96 -11.36 8.58
C THR A 466 17.47 -12.68 9.15
N ASP A 467 17.77 -12.97 10.42
CA ASP A 467 17.37 -14.19 11.10
C ASP A 467 16.00 -14.05 11.82
N LEU A 468 15.39 -12.87 11.77
CA LEU A 468 13.99 -12.69 12.16
C LEU A 468 13.05 -13.29 11.09
N PRO A 469 11.88 -13.81 11.48
CA PRO A 469 10.81 -14.07 10.53
C PRO A 469 10.50 -12.82 9.70
N ALA A 470 10.22 -12.98 8.40
CA ALA A 470 10.05 -11.87 7.46
C ALA A 470 9.01 -10.82 7.91
N ALA A 471 7.96 -11.24 8.63
CA ALA A 471 6.94 -10.34 9.17
C ALA A 471 7.50 -9.34 10.20
N PHE A 472 8.55 -9.71 10.94
CA PHE A 472 9.17 -8.88 11.99
C PHE A 472 10.40 -8.11 11.52
N GLN A 473 10.80 -8.27 10.24
CA GLN A 473 11.90 -7.51 9.65
C GLN A 473 11.48 -6.08 9.24
N SER A 474 10.17 -5.82 9.15
CA SER A 474 9.59 -4.53 8.78
C SER A 474 9.03 -3.79 10.01
N PRO A 475 8.70 -2.49 9.91
CA PRO A 475 8.07 -1.75 11.00
C PRO A 475 6.72 -2.36 11.45
N GLN A 476 6.54 -2.48 12.76
CA GLN A 476 5.33 -3.01 13.42
C GLN A 476 4.40 -1.85 13.79
N GLY A 477 3.45 -1.54 12.89
CA GLY A 477 2.62 -0.34 12.93
C GLY A 477 1.66 -0.21 14.12
N ASP A 478 1.55 -1.25 14.94
CA ASP A 478 0.76 -1.38 16.15
C ASP A 478 1.51 -1.02 17.45
N VAL A 479 2.84 -0.82 17.38
CA VAL A 479 3.69 -0.49 18.54
C VAL A 479 4.49 0.79 18.34
N ASP A 480 4.37 1.70 19.29
CA ASP A 480 5.24 2.88 19.39
C ASP A 480 6.56 2.54 20.06
N PHE A 481 7.65 3.13 19.58
CA PHE A 481 8.99 2.83 20.06
C PHE A 481 9.82 4.10 20.21
N TYR A 482 10.12 4.45 21.46
CA TYR A 482 11.10 5.46 21.78
C TYR A 482 12.41 4.77 22.13
N TYR A 483 13.48 5.08 21.40
CA TYR A 483 14.79 4.47 21.62
C TYR A 483 15.86 5.53 21.71
N ARG A 484 16.91 5.21 22.47
CA ARG A 484 18.19 5.93 22.50
C ARG A 484 19.30 4.89 22.55
N THR A 485 20.37 5.11 21.81
CA THR A 485 21.63 4.37 21.96
C THR A 485 22.71 5.27 22.57
N GLU A 486 23.84 4.73 23.01
CA GLU A 486 24.96 5.55 23.49
C GLU A 486 25.37 6.63 22.45
N LEU A 487 25.31 6.26 21.16
CA LEU A 487 25.78 7.08 20.05
C LEU A 487 24.70 7.97 19.40
N THR A 488 23.44 7.86 19.80
CA THR A 488 22.32 8.56 19.14
C THR A 488 21.42 9.30 20.13
N ALA A 489 20.84 10.41 19.68
CA ALA A 489 19.80 11.09 20.43
C ALA A 489 18.52 10.25 20.46
N GLY A 490 17.71 10.41 21.51
CA GLY A 490 16.45 9.69 21.63
C GLY A 490 15.43 10.13 20.56
N ALA A 491 14.69 9.17 20.00
CA ALA A 491 13.67 9.45 18.99
C ALA A 491 12.45 8.53 19.14
N LEU A 492 11.25 9.08 18.94
CA LEU A 492 10.00 8.33 18.83
C LEU A 492 9.81 7.84 17.39
N THR A 493 9.49 6.57 17.24
CA THR A 493 9.20 5.96 15.94
C THR A 493 8.31 4.73 16.09
N THR A 494 8.05 4.01 15.00
CA THR A 494 7.38 2.71 15.00
C THR A 494 8.39 1.61 15.31
N LEU A 495 8.02 0.62 16.14
CA LEU A 495 8.89 -0.50 16.49
C LEU A 495 9.41 -1.20 15.22
N ARG A 496 10.73 -1.40 15.15
CA ARG A 496 11.41 -2.07 14.03
C ARG A 496 12.81 -2.54 14.46
N PRO A 497 13.37 -3.58 13.82
CA PRO A 497 14.74 -3.99 14.06
C PRO A 497 15.75 -2.96 13.52
N GLY A 498 17.02 -3.09 13.90
CA GLY A 498 18.10 -2.20 13.44
C GLY A 498 18.31 -0.96 14.31
N LEU A 499 17.58 -0.82 15.41
CA LEU A 499 17.63 0.33 16.33
C LEU A 499 18.33 -0.04 17.64
N SER A 500 19.46 -0.75 17.51
CA SER A 500 20.43 -1.04 18.58
C SER A 500 21.77 -0.38 18.25
N GLU A 501 22.73 -0.39 19.18
CA GLU A 501 24.07 0.19 18.97
C GLU A 501 24.79 -0.36 17.73
N THR A 502 24.48 -1.60 17.37
CA THR A 502 25.12 -2.36 16.30
C THR A 502 24.20 -2.62 15.11
N SER A 503 23.09 -1.88 14.98
CA SER A 503 22.07 -2.07 13.92
C SER A 503 21.49 -3.50 13.90
N GLN A 504 21.31 -4.07 15.09
CA GLN A 504 20.79 -5.42 15.35
C GLN A 504 19.38 -5.34 15.95
N PHE A 505 18.87 -6.46 16.45
CA PHE A 505 17.62 -6.50 17.23
C PHE A 505 17.81 -7.23 18.55
N GLY A 506 16.99 -6.88 19.54
CA GLY A 506 16.92 -7.52 20.85
C GLY A 506 15.52 -8.06 21.17
N PRO A 507 15.17 -8.19 22.47
CA PRO A 507 13.88 -8.75 22.86
C PRO A 507 12.71 -7.83 22.51
N GLU A 508 12.94 -6.55 22.22
CA GLU A 508 11.90 -5.54 21.97
C GLU A 508 10.95 -5.90 20.83
N ILE A 509 11.47 -6.61 19.81
CA ILE A 509 10.72 -6.92 18.59
C ILE A 509 9.57 -7.88 18.86
N ILE A 510 9.83 -8.96 19.61
CA ILE A 510 8.78 -9.93 19.96
C ILE A 510 8.00 -9.47 21.19
N LEU A 511 8.65 -8.78 22.14
CA LEU A 511 7.99 -8.20 23.30
C LEU A 511 6.86 -7.25 22.90
N GLY A 512 7.17 -6.28 22.02
CA GLY A 512 6.19 -5.29 21.56
C GLY A 512 5.05 -5.93 20.78
N SER A 513 5.37 -6.77 19.77
CA SER A 513 4.38 -7.47 18.95
C SER A 513 3.42 -8.29 19.81
N ARG A 514 3.92 -9.12 20.72
CA ARG A 514 3.06 -9.98 21.53
C ARG A 514 2.19 -9.18 22.48
N LEU A 515 2.70 -8.10 23.07
CA LEU A 515 1.88 -7.24 23.92
C LEU A 515 0.81 -6.50 23.11
N ALA A 516 1.11 -6.08 21.87
CA ALA A 516 0.11 -5.49 20.99
C ALA A 516 -1.01 -6.50 20.69
N ASP A 517 -0.69 -7.75 20.37
CA ASP A 517 -1.67 -8.81 20.16
C ASP A 517 -2.49 -9.10 21.42
N ILE A 518 -1.82 -9.18 22.58
CA ILE A 518 -2.48 -9.40 23.87
C ILE A 518 -3.48 -8.27 24.16
N TYR A 519 -3.14 -7.01 23.90
CA TYR A 519 -3.98 -5.85 24.20
C TYR A 519 -4.86 -5.37 23.04
N ALA A 520 -4.83 -6.04 21.88
CA ALA A 520 -5.61 -5.65 20.70
C ALA A 520 -7.13 -5.63 20.94
N HIS A 521 -7.61 -6.38 21.94
CA HIS A 521 -9.01 -6.44 22.34
C HIS A 521 -9.43 -5.27 23.26
N GLU A 522 -8.48 -4.49 23.78
CA GLU A 522 -8.76 -3.31 24.60
C GLU A 522 -8.96 -2.08 23.70
N SER A 523 -10.22 -1.69 23.50
CA SER A 523 -10.57 -0.52 22.69
C SER A 523 -9.86 0.75 23.17
N GLY A 524 -9.13 1.41 22.26
CA GLY A 524 -8.41 2.66 22.54
C GLY A 524 -7.05 2.46 23.22
N THR A 525 -6.59 1.22 23.38
CA THR A 525 -5.27 0.90 23.95
C THR A 525 -4.20 0.83 22.86
N ARG A 526 -3.02 1.36 23.18
CA ARG A 526 -1.80 1.31 22.37
C ARG A 526 -0.64 0.78 23.19
N VAL A 527 0.26 0.02 22.58
CA VAL A 527 1.52 -0.40 23.22
C VAL A 527 2.65 0.54 22.83
N ALA A 528 3.46 0.93 23.80
CA ALA A 528 4.70 1.66 23.57
C ALA A 528 5.86 1.04 24.33
N ILE A 529 7.06 1.07 23.73
CA ILE A 529 8.31 0.68 24.37
C ILE A 529 9.21 1.92 24.48
N ILE A 530 9.80 2.12 25.65
CA ILE A 530 10.91 3.07 25.84
C ILE A 530 12.18 2.27 26.18
N LYS A 531 13.15 2.26 25.26
CA LYS A 531 14.39 1.47 25.39
C LYS A 531 15.61 2.37 25.55
N TYR A 532 16.40 2.07 26.57
CA TYR A 532 17.81 2.43 26.64
C TYR A 532 18.60 1.28 27.27
N ALA A 533 19.55 0.73 26.53
CA ALA A 533 20.47 -0.29 27.00
C ALA A 533 21.82 -0.05 26.34
N ASN A 534 22.92 -0.32 27.06
CA ASN A 534 24.27 -0.02 26.59
C ASN A 534 25.21 -1.22 26.82
N GLY A 535 25.83 -1.70 25.75
CA GLY A 535 26.71 -2.86 25.78
C GLY A 535 27.91 -2.72 26.72
N GLY A 536 28.22 -3.78 27.47
CA GLY A 536 29.41 -3.80 28.34
C GLY A 536 29.28 -2.98 29.63
N THR A 537 28.06 -2.56 29.99
CA THR A 537 27.82 -1.77 31.20
C THR A 537 27.48 -2.63 32.42
N ASN A 538 27.98 -2.23 33.59
CA ASN A 538 27.76 -2.93 34.86
C ASN A 538 26.79 -2.18 35.80
N LEU A 539 26.16 -2.91 36.71
CA LEU A 539 25.31 -2.35 37.76
C LEU A 539 26.10 -1.74 38.91
N HIS A 540 27.33 -2.22 39.13
CA HIS A 540 28.19 -1.76 40.22
C HIS A 540 28.48 -0.25 40.23
N THR A 541 28.71 0.36 39.07
CA THR A 541 29.06 1.79 38.95
C THR A 541 28.29 2.54 37.88
N GLN A 542 27.90 1.88 36.79
CA GLN A 542 27.34 2.55 35.61
C GLN A 542 25.81 2.66 35.66
N TRP A 543 25.13 1.58 36.07
CA TRP A 543 23.68 1.58 36.36
C TRP A 543 23.36 1.77 37.85
N LYS A 544 24.36 2.12 38.65
CA LYS A 544 24.22 2.30 40.10
C LYS A 544 23.14 3.36 40.40
N ALA A 545 22.19 3.02 41.28
CA ALA A 545 21.23 3.98 41.81
C ALA A 545 21.76 4.68 43.08
N GLY A 546 21.46 5.96 43.20
CA GLY A 546 21.71 6.84 44.34
C GLY A 546 20.64 6.72 45.42
N GLY A 547 19.48 6.12 45.10
CA GLY A 547 18.42 5.78 46.07
C GLY A 547 17.59 6.98 46.51
N ASN A 548 17.46 8.00 45.66
CA ASN A 548 16.78 9.26 45.98
C ASN A 548 15.77 9.71 44.91
N ALA A 549 15.47 8.87 43.92
CA ALA A 549 14.54 9.17 42.82
C ALA A 549 14.90 10.42 41.98
N THR A 550 16.20 10.73 41.91
CA THR A 550 16.76 11.79 41.06
C THR A 550 18.05 11.28 40.44
N THR A 551 18.52 11.93 39.37
CA THR A 551 19.82 11.61 38.74
C THR A 551 21.04 11.93 39.62
N THR A 552 20.86 12.47 40.83
CA THR A 552 21.96 12.89 41.70
C THR A 552 22.58 11.69 42.41
N GLY A 553 23.84 11.38 42.08
CA GLY A 553 24.57 10.25 42.66
C GLY A 553 24.36 8.93 41.91
N ASP A 554 23.53 8.95 40.87
CA ASP A 554 23.35 7.82 39.96
C ASP A 554 24.55 7.65 39.04
N GLY A 555 24.75 6.40 38.60
CA GLY A 555 25.67 6.08 37.54
C GLY A 555 25.25 6.70 36.20
N PRO A 556 26.20 6.95 35.28
CA PRO A 556 25.95 7.65 34.01
C PRO A 556 24.89 6.97 33.13
N GLU A 557 24.83 5.64 33.13
CA GLU A 557 23.88 4.88 32.31
C GLU A 557 22.47 4.96 32.89
N TYR A 558 22.35 4.90 34.22
CA TYR A 558 21.05 5.06 34.86
C TYR A 558 20.49 6.48 34.70
N ALA A 559 21.34 7.50 34.84
CA ALA A 559 20.93 8.88 34.56
C ALA A 559 20.48 9.07 33.10
N THR A 560 21.16 8.40 32.16
CA THR A 560 20.80 8.42 30.73
C THR A 560 19.49 7.68 30.45
N PHE A 561 19.27 6.53 31.10
CA PHE A 561 18.00 5.82 31.08
C PHE A 561 16.87 6.73 31.57
N GLN A 562 17.03 7.41 32.71
CA GLN A 562 16.01 8.31 33.25
C GLN A 562 15.65 9.46 32.32
N GLN A 563 16.65 10.07 31.68
CA GLN A 563 16.43 11.09 30.66
C GLN A 563 15.67 10.53 29.45
N THR A 564 15.99 9.30 29.04
CA THR A 564 15.33 8.62 27.92
C THR A 564 13.87 8.32 28.24
N VAL A 565 13.57 7.83 29.44
CA VAL A 565 12.19 7.62 29.90
C VAL A 565 11.41 8.92 29.95
N SER A 566 12.00 9.99 30.50
CA SER A 566 11.36 11.32 30.55
C SER A 566 11.02 11.85 29.15
N ALA A 567 11.99 11.81 28.22
CA ALA A 567 11.79 12.28 26.86
C ALA A 567 10.82 11.40 26.06
N GLY A 568 10.87 10.08 26.24
CA GLY A 568 9.95 9.15 25.60
C GLY A 568 8.50 9.33 26.05
N ARG A 569 8.27 9.52 27.35
CA ARG A 569 6.93 9.83 27.88
C ARG A 569 6.43 11.18 27.35
N ALA A 570 7.29 12.20 27.28
CA ALA A 570 6.91 13.49 26.70
C ALA A 570 6.53 13.37 25.21
N ALA A 571 7.28 12.61 24.42
CA ALA A 571 6.98 12.38 23.01
C ALA A 571 5.67 11.60 22.82
N LEU A 572 5.41 10.58 23.64
CA LEU A 572 4.16 9.82 23.62
C LEU A 572 2.96 10.69 24.03
N ALA A 573 3.10 11.53 25.07
CA ALA A 573 2.05 12.45 25.50
C ALA A 573 1.74 13.51 24.42
N ALA A 574 2.78 13.98 23.71
CA ALA A 574 2.60 14.91 22.58
C ALA A 574 1.89 14.23 21.39
N LYS A 575 2.20 12.96 21.11
CA LYS A 575 1.56 12.17 20.04
C LYS A 575 0.12 11.80 20.38
N TYR A 576 -0.16 11.48 21.64
CA TYR A 576 -1.45 11.03 22.14
C TYR A 576 -1.95 11.92 23.30
N PRO A 577 -2.34 13.18 23.02
CA PRO A 577 -2.68 14.14 24.07
C PRO A 577 -3.95 13.79 24.86
N ALA A 578 -4.79 12.88 24.34
CA ALA A 578 -5.99 12.39 25.01
C ALA A 578 -5.77 11.07 25.77
N ALA A 579 -4.57 10.48 25.71
CA ALA A 579 -4.30 9.18 26.30
C ALA A 579 -3.72 9.27 27.71
N THR A 580 -4.10 8.33 28.56
CA THR A 580 -3.39 8.06 29.81
C THR A 580 -2.16 7.21 29.51
N LEU A 581 -0.96 7.67 29.88
CA LEU A 581 0.27 6.90 29.78
C LEU A 581 0.48 6.09 31.06
N GLU A 582 0.48 4.76 30.94
CA GLU A 582 0.62 3.85 32.06
C GLU A 582 1.90 3.04 31.91
N LEU A 583 2.69 2.94 32.97
CA LEU A 583 3.90 2.14 32.97
C LEU A 583 3.56 0.72 33.42
N ASP A 584 3.42 -0.18 32.47
CA ASP A 584 2.98 -1.57 32.71
C ASP A 584 4.11 -2.40 33.33
N SER A 585 5.36 -2.19 32.91
CA SER A 585 6.52 -2.87 33.49
C SER A 585 7.84 -2.22 33.08
N MET A 586 8.89 -2.56 33.82
CA MET A 586 10.26 -2.49 33.35
C MET A 586 10.83 -3.90 33.19
N VAL A 587 11.39 -4.20 32.01
CA VAL A 587 12.13 -5.43 31.76
C VAL A 587 13.63 -5.16 31.81
N TRP A 588 14.37 -6.09 32.40
CA TRP A 588 15.78 -5.93 32.74
C TRP A 588 16.58 -7.15 32.33
N MET A 589 17.57 -6.95 31.45
CA MET A 589 18.51 -8.00 31.05
C MET A 589 19.96 -7.50 31.17
N GLN A 590 20.60 -7.87 32.28
CA GLN A 590 21.93 -7.40 32.64
C GLN A 590 22.57 -8.31 33.70
N GLY A 591 23.90 -8.27 33.78
CA GLY A 591 24.70 -8.78 34.89
C GLY A 591 26.03 -9.34 34.44
N GLU A 592 26.23 -9.54 33.14
CA GLU A 592 27.44 -10.13 32.58
C GLU A 592 28.68 -9.29 32.92
N SER A 593 28.58 -7.96 32.80
CA SER A 593 29.72 -7.09 33.10
C SER A 593 30.02 -6.96 34.61
N ASP A 594 29.08 -7.28 35.49
CA ASP A 594 29.35 -7.39 36.94
C ASP A 594 30.09 -8.68 37.29
N VAL A 595 29.95 -9.73 36.48
CA VAL A 595 30.79 -10.93 36.56
C VAL A 595 32.21 -10.60 36.11
N ASP A 596 32.36 -9.90 34.98
CA ASP A 596 33.68 -9.56 34.43
C ASP A 596 34.44 -8.50 35.25
N ALA A 597 33.73 -7.60 35.93
CA ALA A 597 34.32 -6.60 36.82
C ALA A 597 34.91 -7.19 38.11
N GLY A 598 34.73 -8.49 38.35
CA GLY A 598 35.36 -9.25 39.44
C GLY A 598 34.55 -9.28 40.74
N THR A 599 35.12 -9.92 41.77
CA THR A 599 34.41 -10.35 42.98
C THR A 599 33.68 -9.23 43.72
N SER A 600 34.24 -8.02 43.75
CA SER A 600 33.60 -6.87 44.43
C SER A 600 32.29 -6.45 43.76
N ALA A 601 32.26 -6.40 42.42
CA ALA A 601 31.05 -6.08 41.67
C ALA A 601 30.02 -7.20 41.78
N THR A 602 30.46 -8.44 41.55
CA THR A 602 29.61 -9.63 41.64
C THR A 602 28.95 -9.80 43.01
N SER A 603 29.70 -9.63 44.10
CA SER A 603 29.16 -9.79 45.47
C SER A 603 28.22 -8.65 45.87
N ALA A 604 28.38 -7.47 45.27
CA ALA A 604 27.51 -6.31 45.50
C ALA A 604 26.23 -6.35 44.65
N TYR A 605 26.15 -7.22 43.64
CA TYR A 605 25.07 -7.23 42.65
C TYR A 605 23.68 -7.27 43.27
N GLN A 606 23.45 -8.15 44.25
CA GLN A 606 22.14 -8.26 44.89
C GLN A 606 21.70 -6.94 45.55
N ALA A 607 22.58 -6.34 46.35
CA ALA A 607 22.27 -5.09 47.06
C ALA A 607 22.08 -3.92 46.09
N ASN A 608 22.88 -3.86 45.04
CA ASN A 608 22.77 -2.83 44.02
C ASN A 608 21.47 -2.96 43.21
N LEU A 609 21.06 -4.19 42.84
CA LEU A 609 19.83 -4.40 42.10
C LEU A 609 18.58 -4.13 42.97
N ILE A 610 18.61 -4.46 44.26
CA ILE A 610 17.56 -4.07 45.21
C ILE A 610 17.41 -2.55 45.25
N THR A 611 18.54 -1.83 45.39
CA THR A 611 18.55 -0.36 45.42
C THR A 611 18.05 0.23 44.10
N PHE A 612 18.47 -0.34 42.99
CA PHE A 612 18.05 0.08 41.65
C PHE A 612 16.54 -0.08 41.43
N ILE A 613 15.98 -1.26 41.74
CA ILE A 613 14.53 -1.51 41.60
C ILE A 613 13.73 -0.55 42.51
N ALA A 614 14.18 -0.35 43.74
CA ALA A 614 13.53 0.58 44.66
C ALA A 614 13.54 2.02 44.14
N ASP A 615 14.66 2.47 43.56
CA ASP A 615 14.81 3.82 43.01
C ASP A 615 13.98 4.02 41.73
N VAL A 616 13.95 3.04 40.82
CA VAL A 616 13.08 3.03 39.64
C VAL A 616 11.61 3.18 40.05
N ARG A 617 11.16 2.41 41.05
CA ARG A 617 9.79 2.50 41.57
C ARG A 617 9.50 3.83 42.28
N ALA A 618 10.46 4.35 43.02
CA ALA A 618 10.32 5.67 43.65
C ALA A 618 10.24 6.80 42.60
N THR A 619 10.94 6.64 41.48
CA THR A 619 10.97 7.62 40.37
C THR A 619 9.71 7.60 39.53
N TYR A 620 9.17 6.41 39.24
CA TYR A 620 8.12 6.24 38.24
C TYR A 620 6.77 5.82 38.81
N ASP A 621 6.72 4.69 39.49
CA ASP A 621 5.52 4.15 40.12
C ASP A 621 5.92 3.11 41.17
N SER A 622 5.42 3.29 42.41
CA SER A 622 5.73 2.39 43.54
C SER A 622 5.29 0.94 43.34
N SER A 623 4.34 0.71 42.42
CA SER A 623 3.77 -0.59 42.07
C SER A 623 4.34 -1.18 40.77
N LEU A 624 5.22 -0.46 40.06
CA LEU A 624 5.75 -0.87 38.76
C LEU A 624 6.31 -2.30 38.80
N PRO A 625 5.73 -3.23 38.03
CA PRO A 625 6.31 -4.56 37.83
C PRO A 625 7.72 -4.48 37.26
N PHE A 626 8.62 -5.29 37.81
CA PHE A 626 10.01 -5.36 37.36
C PHE A 626 10.34 -6.79 36.95
N ILE A 627 10.64 -7.04 35.67
CA ILE A 627 10.82 -8.40 35.17
C ILE A 627 12.29 -8.63 34.82
N ILE A 628 12.92 -9.58 35.51
CA ILE A 628 14.34 -9.90 35.34
C ILE A 628 14.50 -11.06 34.36
N GLY A 629 15.27 -10.85 33.29
CA GLY A 629 15.87 -11.94 32.53
C GLY A 629 17.07 -12.49 33.31
N ARG A 630 16.94 -13.68 33.91
CA ARG A 630 18.07 -14.29 34.63
C ARG A 630 19.17 -14.59 33.62
N LEU A 631 20.44 -14.31 33.94
CA LEU A 631 21.56 -14.70 33.08
C LEU A 631 21.51 -16.22 32.83
N SER A 632 21.85 -16.68 31.63
CA SER A 632 21.74 -18.10 31.24
C SER A 632 22.94 -18.91 31.73
N SER A 633 22.72 -20.16 32.12
CA SER A 633 23.80 -21.10 32.43
C SER A 633 24.63 -21.44 31.19
N ALA A 634 24.11 -21.17 29.99
CA ALA A 634 24.82 -21.34 28.73
C ALA A 634 25.78 -20.19 28.40
N GLN A 635 25.86 -19.12 29.21
CA GLN A 635 26.83 -18.03 29.02
C GLN A 635 28.23 -18.42 29.51
N THR A 636 28.80 -19.47 28.93
CA THR A 636 30.06 -20.09 29.38
C THR A 636 31.30 -19.25 29.08
N ALA A 637 31.16 -18.11 28.40
CA ALA A 637 32.22 -17.11 28.28
C ALA A 637 32.50 -16.38 29.61
N LEU A 638 31.54 -16.39 30.54
CA LEU A 638 31.65 -15.74 31.85
C LEU A 638 32.30 -16.65 32.88
N ASN A 639 32.91 -16.06 33.91
CA ASN A 639 33.39 -16.81 35.07
C ASN A 639 32.23 -17.56 35.75
N SER A 640 32.33 -18.89 35.86
CA SER A 640 31.24 -19.74 36.34
C SER A 640 30.81 -19.46 37.79
N ALA A 641 31.75 -19.14 38.68
CA ALA A 641 31.45 -18.81 40.07
C ALA A 641 30.76 -17.44 40.19
N GLY A 642 31.22 -16.47 39.41
CA GLY A 642 30.60 -15.15 39.35
C GLY A 642 29.20 -15.21 38.75
N LEU A 643 29.03 -15.93 37.63
CA LEU A 643 27.74 -16.20 37.01
C LEU A 643 26.76 -16.87 37.98
N ALA A 644 27.21 -17.89 38.73
CA ALA A 644 26.37 -18.54 39.73
C ALA A 644 25.93 -17.57 40.84
N THR A 645 26.81 -16.66 41.26
CA THR A 645 26.52 -15.65 42.28
C THR A 645 25.49 -14.63 41.79
N VAL A 646 25.67 -14.09 40.58
CA VAL A 646 24.70 -13.14 39.97
C VAL A 646 23.34 -13.82 39.75
N ARG A 647 23.30 -15.05 39.23
CA ARG A 647 22.05 -15.81 39.06
C ARG A 647 21.34 -16.05 40.39
N ALA A 648 22.08 -16.40 41.45
CA ALA A 648 21.52 -16.59 42.78
C ALA A 648 20.94 -15.27 43.33
N ALA A 649 21.63 -14.15 43.12
CA ALA A 649 21.12 -12.82 43.48
C ALA A 649 19.82 -12.47 42.75
N GLN A 650 19.76 -12.68 41.43
CA GLN A 650 18.56 -12.45 40.62
C GLN A 650 17.36 -13.28 41.13
N ASN A 651 17.57 -14.58 41.39
CA ASN A 651 16.53 -15.46 41.98
C ASN A 651 16.08 -14.97 43.36
N ALA A 652 17.02 -14.57 44.23
CA ALA A 652 16.72 -14.14 45.59
C ALA A 652 15.87 -12.86 45.61
N ILE A 653 16.12 -11.92 44.69
CA ILE A 653 15.37 -10.67 44.58
C ILE A 653 13.94 -10.94 44.15
N ALA A 654 13.73 -11.69 43.07
CA ALA A 654 12.38 -12.07 42.62
C ALA A 654 11.63 -12.86 43.70
N SER A 655 12.33 -13.76 44.41
CA SER A 655 11.73 -14.50 45.53
C SER A 655 11.39 -13.62 46.73
N ALA A 656 11.99 -12.45 46.89
CA ALA A 656 11.78 -11.55 48.03
C ALA A 656 10.66 -10.53 47.77
N ASP A 657 10.47 -10.13 46.51
CA ASP A 657 9.59 -9.05 46.10
C ASP A 657 8.47 -9.53 45.16
N PRO A 658 7.20 -9.53 45.60
CA PRO A 658 6.07 -10.07 44.83
C PRO A 658 5.69 -9.24 43.59
N ARG A 659 6.34 -8.09 43.38
CA ARG A 659 6.20 -7.28 42.14
C ARG A 659 7.37 -7.46 41.19
N THR A 660 8.30 -8.37 41.49
CA THR A 660 9.44 -8.69 40.65
C THR A 660 9.31 -10.08 40.06
N GLY A 661 9.09 -10.17 38.76
CA GLY A 661 9.07 -11.42 38.01
C GLY A 661 10.48 -11.85 37.59
N ILE A 662 10.67 -13.14 37.33
CA ILE A 662 11.93 -13.67 36.80
C ILE A 662 11.71 -14.71 35.71
N ILE A 663 12.48 -14.57 34.64
CA ILE A 663 12.49 -15.48 33.49
C ILE A 663 13.77 -16.30 33.51
N SER A 664 13.63 -17.61 33.39
CA SER A 664 14.77 -18.50 33.15
C SER A 664 15.15 -18.49 31.67
N THR A 665 16.38 -18.08 31.35
CA THR A 665 16.90 -18.04 29.97
C THR A 665 17.77 -19.26 29.61
N ASP A 666 17.80 -20.29 30.46
CA ASP A 666 18.68 -21.46 30.30
C ASP A 666 18.38 -22.27 29.02
N GLY A 667 17.12 -22.26 28.58
CA GLY A 667 16.69 -22.95 27.35
C GLY A 667 16.76 -22.09 26.09
N PHE A 668 17.20 -20.84 26.17
CA PHE A 668 17.19 -19.91 25.03
C PHE A 668 18.44 -20.09 24.17
N GLY A 669 18.28 -19.90 22.85
CA GLY A 669 19.38 -20.06 21.90
C GLY A 669 20.53 -19.08 22.16
N MET A 670 21.77 -19.58 22.11
CA MET A 670 23.00 -18.80 22.32
C MET A 670 23.78 -18.66 21.00
N LYS A 671 24.52 -17.56 20.83
CA LYS A 671 25.49 -17.41 19.74
C LYS A 671 26.75 -18.23 20.04
N THR A 672 27.58 -18.39 19.02
CA THR A 672 28.87 -19.11 19.14
C THR A 672 29.90 -18.42 20.02
N ASP A 673 29.67 -17.17 20.40
CA ASP A 673 30.50 -16.45 21.39
C ASP A 673 30.22 -16.89 22.84
N ASN A 674 29.19 -17.71 23.07
CA ASN A 674 28.75 -18.18 24.39
C ASN A 674 28.52 -17.05 25.40
N LEU A 675 28.13 -15.87 24.93
CA LEU A 675 27.86 -14.69 25.74
C LEU A 675 26.52 -14.04 25.36
N HIS A 676 26.23 -13.95 24.06
CA HIS A 676 25.05 -13.26 23.55
C HIS A 676 24.00 -14.23 23.02
N PHE A 677 22.72 -13.95 23.27
CA PHE A 677 21.63 -14.78 22.74
C PHE A 677 21.56 -14.69 21.21
N SER A 678 21.26 -15.82 20.56
CA SER A 678 21.03 -15.89 19.12
C SER A 678 19.70 -15.23 18.75
N ALA A 679 19.40 -15.14 17.45
CA ALA A 679 18.10 -14.64 17.00
C ALA A 679 16.92 -15.41 17.60
N ALA A 680 17.02 -16.74 17.69
CA ALA A 680 16.00 -17.57 18.34
C ALA A 680 15.93 -17.33 19.85
N GLY A 681 17.07 -17.09 20.51
CA GLY A 681 17.13 -16.76 21.93
C GLY A 681 16.51 -15.40 22.25
N GLN A 682 16.80 -14.37 21.44
CA GLN A 682 16.22 -13.04 21.56
C GLN A 682 14.69 -13.06 21.34
N GLN A 683 14.21 -13.85 20.38
CA GLN A 683 12.77 -14.07 20.18
C GLN A 683 12.12 -14.77 21.39
N SER A 684 12.76 -15.81 21.92
CA SER A 684 12.27 -16.52 23.12
C SER A 684 12.22 -15.60 24.34
N MET A 685 13.23 -14.75 24.50
CA MET A 685 13.31 -13.77 25.57
C MET A 685 12.23 -12.68 25.46
N GLY A 686 12.02 -12.11 24.27
CA GLY A 686 10.93 -11.15 24.05
C GLY A 686 9.54 -11.76 24.32
N SER A 687 9.35 -13.02 23.92
CA SER A 687 8.13 -13.79 24.19
C SER A 687 7.88 -13.98 25.68
N ALA A 688 8.92 -14.39 26.43
CA ALA A 688 8.81 -14.59 27.87
C ALA A 688 8.61 -13.27 28.64
N PHE A 689 9.27 -12.19 28.21
CA PHE A 689 9.04 -10.86 28.79
C PHE A 689 7.59 -10.41 28.57
N ALA A 690 7.00 -10.63 27.39
CA ALA A 690 5.61 -10.27 27.13
C ALA A 690 4.65 -11.02 28.05
N GLU A 691 4.86 -12.34 28.23
CA GLU A 691 4.02 -13.16 29.12
C GLU A 691 4.09 -12.72 30.58
N GLU A 692 5.31 -12.47 31.10
CA GLU A 692 5.48 -12.01 32.48
C GLU A 692 4.97 -10.60 32.70
N THR A 693 5.20 -9.68 31.75
CA THR A 693 4.63 -8.33 31.78
C THR A 693 3.11 -8.40 31.83
N ALA A 694 2.48 -9.17 30.95
CA ALA A 694 1.02 -9.31 30.91
C ALA A 694 0.46 -9.94 32.19
N TYR A 695 1.14 -10.96 32.75
CA TYR A 695 0.75 -11.55 34.04
C TYR A 695 0.81 -10.52 35.17
N HIS A 696 1.92 -9.78 35.30
CA HIS A 696 2.07 -8.84 36.41
C HIS A 696 1.18 -7.61 36.27
N ALA A 697 0.94 -7.11 35.05
CA ALA A 697 -0.04 -6.07 34.81
C ALA A 697 -1.45 -6.54 35.25
N TRP A 698 -1.86 -7.73 34.81
CA TRP A 698 -3.11 -8.34 35.25
C TRP A 698 -3.17 -8.57 36.76
N MET A 699 -2.06 -8.98 37.38
CA MET A 699 -1.96 -9.21 38.82
C MET A 699 -2.22 -7.92 39.60
N ILE A 700 -1.61 -6.80 39.19
CA ILE A 700 -1.82 -5.48 39.80
C ILE A 700 -3.27 -5.01 39.63
N GLU A 701 -3.88 -5.25 38.48
CA GLU A 701 -5.28 -4.89 38.21
C GLU A 701 -6.29 -5.79 38.96
N THR A 702 -5.94 -7.04 39.22
CA THR A 702 -6.87 -8.07 39.73
C THR A 702 -6.87 -8.18 41.25
N PHE A 703 -5.70 -8.11 41.88
CA PHE A 703 -5.52 -8.39 43.31
C PHE A 703 -5.31 -7.11 44.12
N SER A 704 -5.70 -7.14 45.39
CA SER A 704 -5.42 -6.03 46.29
C SER A 704 -3.91 -5.95 46.60
N ALA A 705 -3.41 -4.75 46.92
CA ALA A 705 -2.02 -4.60 47.35
C ALA A 705 -1.68 -5.47 48.57
N ALA A 706 -2.65 -5.75 49.44
CA ALA A 706 -2.48 -6.64 50.60
C ALA A 706 -2.31 -8.10 50.18
N ASP A 707 -3.06 -8.58 49.18
CA ASP A 707 -2.94 -9.95 48.67
C ASP A 707 -1.60 -10.16 47.95
N ILE A 708 -1.16 -9.18 47.16
CA ILE A 708 0.16 -9.19 46.51
C ILE A 708 1.27 -9.23 47.57
N ASN A 709 1.20 -8.34 48.58
CA ASN A 709 2.19 -8.32 49.66
C ASN A 709 2.18 -9.61 50.51
N ALA A 710 1.03 -10.27 50.62
CA ALA A 710 0.87 -11.56 51.27
C ALA A 710 1.20 -12.75 50.34
N ARG A 711 1.67 -12.50 49.12
CA ARG A 711 2.05 -13.51 48.11
C ARG A 711 0.93 -14.43 47.67
N ARG A 712 -0.32 -13.99 47.78
CA ARG A 712 -1.49 -14.74 47.32
C ARG A 712 -1.75 -14.57 45.82
N ALA A 713 -1.10 -13.58 45.20
CA ALA A 713 -1.21 -13.25 43.79
C ALA A 713 -0.05 -13.81 42.93
N GLU A 714 0.85 -14.59 43.54
CA GLU A 714 1.98 -15.21 42.84
C GLU A 714 1.50 -16.19 41.76
N PRO A 715 2.26 -16.39 40.66
CA PRO A 715 1.86 -17.27 39.56
C PRO A 715 1.41 -18.68 39.96
N ASP A 716 2.09 -19.26 40.94
CA ASP A 716 1.84 -20.63 41.43
C ASP A 716 0.93 -20.68 42.66
N ALA A 717 0.49 -19.52 43.18
CA ALA A 717 -0.49 -19.48 44.25
C ALA A 717 -1.90 -19.79 43.71
N ASP A 718 -2.76 -20.26 44.61
CA ASP A 718 -4.17 -20.56 44.36
C ASP A 718 -4.98 -19.72 45.38
N HIS A 719 -5.40 -18.53 44.94
CA HIS A 719 -5.95 -17.53 45.86
C HIS A 719 -7.32 -17.94 46.41
N ASP A 720 -8.16 -18.56 45.60
CA ASP A 720 -9.52 -18.95 45.97
C ASP A 720 -9.65 -20.44 46.37
N SER A 721 -8.54 -21.18 46.34
CA SER A 721 -8.42 -22.57 46.78
C SER A 721 -9.26 -23.55 45.97
N ASP A 722 -9.44 -23.29 44.67
CA ASP A 722 -10.23 -24.14 43.78
C ASP A 722 -9.41 -25.26 43.13
N GLY A 723 -8.08 -25.23 43.30
CA GLY A 723 -7.11 -26.18 42.76
C GLY A 723 -6.38 -25.69 41.52
N GLN A 724 -6.67 -24.50 40.99
CA GLN A 724 -5.98 -23.88 39.88
C GLN A 724 -5.01 -22.81 40.38
N SER A 725 -3.85 -22.70 39.73
CA SER A 725 -2.93 -21.60 40.02
C SER A 725 -3.41 -20.31 39.34
N ASN A 726 -3.07 -19.15 39.92
CA ASN A 726 -3.34 -17.83 39.34
C ASN A 726 -2.84 -17.72 37.88
N ARG A 727 -1.71 -18.37 37.54
CA ARG A 727 -1.22 -18.43 36.15
C ARG A 727 -2.15 -19.24 35.23
N THR A 728 -2.66 -20.36 35.72
CA THR A 728 -3.61 -21.19 34.95
C THR A 728 -4.90 -20.41 34.70
N GLU A 729 -5.36 -19.67 35.70
CA GLU A 729 -6.54 -18.82 35.59
C GLU A 729 -6.34 -17.63 34.66
N PHE A 730 -5.19 -16.95 34.77
CA PHE A 730 -4.79 -15.90 33.84
C PHE A 730 -4.78 -16.40 32.39
N LEU A 731 -4.19 -17.57 32.11
CA LEU A 731 -4.11 -18.14 30.76
C LEU A 731 -5.47 -18.60 30.23
N SER A 732 -6.40 -19.00 31.10
CA SER A 732 -7.75 -19.42 30.71
C SER A 732 -8.77 -18.29 30.69
N ALA A 733 -8.41 -17.13 31.26
CA ALA A 733 -9.29 -16.00 31.54
C ALA A 733 -10.43 -16.33 32.52
N SER A 734 -10.16 -17.17 33.53
CA SER A 734 -11.04 -17.36 34.69
C SER A 734 -10.77 -16.31 35.78
N ASN A 735 -11.69 -16.17 36.73
CA ASN A 735 -11.59 -15.22 37.83
C ASN A 735 -10.95 -15.86 39.08
N PRO A 736 -9.72 -15.46 39.45
CA PRO A 736 -8.94 -16.08 40.54
C PRO A 736 -9.38 -15.71 41.95
N LYS A 737 -10.55 -15.07 42.07
CA LYS A 737 -11.14 -14.65 43.34
C LYS A 737 -12.46 -15.38 43.61
N SER A 738 -12.76 -16.41 42.83
CA SER A 738 -14.03 -17.12 42.88
C SER A 738 -13.85 -18.57 42.48
N GLY A 739 -13.82 -19.47 43.46
CA GLY A 739 -13.68 -20.91 43.18
C GLY A 739 -14.86 -21.56 42.44
N GLU A 740 -15.90 -20.78 42.13
CA GLU A 740 -16.98 -21.16 41.19
C GLU A 740 -16.58 -20.91 39.72
N SER A 741 -15.66 -19.99 39.46
CA SER A 741 -15.21 -19.59 38.13
C SER A 741 -14.20 -20.57 37.56
N ARG A 742 -14.67 -21.76 37.14
CA ARG A 742 -13.78 -22.81 36.64
C ARG A 742 -13.77 -22.87 35.11
N PHE A 743 -12.57 -22.93 34.53
CA PHE A 743 -12.40 -23.24 33.11
C PHE A 743 -12.78 -24.70 32.84
N THR A 744 -14.04 -24.92 32.43
CA THR A 744 -14.62 -26.25 32.21
C THR A 744 -15.19 -26.35 30.80
N ALA A 745 -14.95 -27.47 30.14
CA ALA A 745 -15.51 -27.76 28.82
C ALA A 745 -16.63 -28.80 28.93
N SER A 746 -17.66 -28.64 28.12
CA SER A 746 -18.78 -29.58 28.00
C SER A 746 -18.92 -30.04 26.55
N VAL A 747 -19.36 -31.29 26.34
CA VAL A 747 -19.64 -31.83 25.01
C VAL A 747 -21.09 -32.27 24.95
N ASN A 748 -21.85 -31.67 24.04
CA ASN A 748 -23.22 -32.06 23.74
C ASN A 748 -23.24 -32.88 22.44
N LEU A 749 -23.68 -34.14 22.51
CA LEU A 749 -23.74 -35.01 21.33
C LEU A 749 -24.95 -34.63 20.46
N SER A 750 -24.72 -34.37 19.17
CA SER A 750 -25.78 -34.18 18.18
C SER A 750 -26.06 -35.47 17.40
N SER A 751 -25.08 -36.38 17.33
CA SER A 751 -25.21 -37.73 16.78
C SER A 751 -24.12 -38.66 17.36
N PRO A 752 -24.12 -39.96 17.04
CA PRO A 752 -23.03 -40.86 17.45
C PRO A 752 -21.63 -40.47 16.93
N THR A 753 -21.55 -39.62 15.89
CA THR A 753 -20.28 -39.22 15.25
C THR A 753 -20.07 -37.71 15.24
N SER A 754 -20.96 -36.93 15.88
CA SER A 754 -20.86 -35.47 15.92
C SER A 754 -21.36 -34.93 17.25
N GLY A 755 -20.71 -33.88 17.71
CA GLY A 755 -21.13 -33.12 18.88
C GLY A 755 -20.71 -31.66 18.79
N ILE A 756 -21.07 -30.90 19.81
CA ILE A 756 -20.65 -29.52 20.00
C ILE A 756 -19.87 -29.48 21.32
N ILE A 757 -18.63 -29.00 21.27
CA ILE A 757 -17.85 -28.69 22.47
C ILE A 757 -18.02 -27.21 22.82
N SER A 758 -18.39 -26.92 24.06
CA SER A 758 -18.63 -25.57 24.58
C SER A 758 -17.79 -25.32 25.82
N TYR A 759 -17.14 -24.16 25.89
CA TYR A 759 -16.24 -23.78 26.99
C TYR A 759 -16.24 -22.26 27.20
N PRO A 760 -16.03 -21.78 28.44
CA PRO A 760 -15.81 -20.37 28.70
C PRO A 760 -14.69 -19.81 27.84
N SER A 761 -14.83 -18.59 27.34
CA SER A 761 -13.83 -17.99 26.47
C SER A 761 -13.74 -16.48 26.68
N SER A 762 -12.61 -15.93 26.27
CA SER A 762 -12.36 -14.49 26.22
C SER A 762 -11.79 -14.10 24.85
N PRO A 763 -12.17 -12.93 24.29
CA PRO A 763 -11.50 -12.34 23.14
C PRO A 763 -10.00 -12.08 23.37
N SER A 764 -9.53 -12.08 24.62
CA SER A 764 -8.11 -11.88 24.95
C SER A 764 -7.25 -13.14 24.90
N ARG A 765 -7.80 -14.29 24.47
CA ARG A 765 -7.11 -15.60 24.49
C ARG A 765 -7.37 -16.38 23.20
N LEU A 766 -6.46 -17.30 22.89
CA LEU A 766 -6.62 -18.29 21.83
C LEU A 766 -6.94 -19.66 22.43
N TYR A 767 -7.86 -20.40 21.81
CA TYR A 767 -8.32 -21.71 22.27
C TYR A 767 -8.23 -22.78 21.18
N ALA A 768 -7.64 -23.93 21.50
CA ALA A 768 -7.60 -25.13 20.66
C ALA A 768 -8.26 -26.32 21.39
N VAL A 769 -8.63 -27.34 20.62
CA VAL A 769 -9.15 -28.60 21.18
C VAL A 769 -8.24 -29.73 20.78
N GLU A 770 -7.83 -30.53 21.76
CA GLU A 770 -7.03 -31.72 21.55
C GLU A 770 -7.82 -32.97 21.92
N ARG A 771 -7.45 -34.09 21.31
CA ARG A 771 -7.98 -35.42 21.62
C ARG A 771 -6.89 -36.37 22.09
N SER A 772 -7.26 -37.28 22.99
CA SER A 772 -6.43 -38.42 23.41
C SER A 772 -7.30 -39.67 23.53
N THR A 773 -6.76 -40.84 23.23
CA THR A 773 -7.45 -42.12 23.42
C THR A 773 -7.41 -42.63 24.86
N ASP A 774 -6.44 -42.17 25.66
CA ASP A 774 -6.19 -42.66 27.02
C ASP A 774 -6.27 -41.57 28.10
N GLY A 775 -6.30 -40.29 27.71
CA GLY A 775 -6.40 -39.13 28.59
C GLY A 775 -5.12 -38.77 29.35
N ILE A 776 -4.04 -39.54 29.22
CA ILE A 776 -2.81 -39.40 30.03
C ILE A 776 -1.55 -39.39 29.15
N GLY A 777 -1.62 -39.98 27.96
CA GLY A 777 -0.55 -40.08 26.98
C GLY A 777 -0.56 -38.94 25.97
N THR A 778 -0.45 -39.30 24.68
CA THR A 778 -0.32 -38.33 23.60
C THR A 778 -1.64 -37.62 23.32
N TRP A 779 -1.61 -36.29 23.38
CA TRP A 779 -2.68 -35.43 22.92
C TRP A 779 -2.39 -34.99 21.48
N THR A 780 -3.41 -35.04 20.63
CA THR A 780 -3.33 -34.64 19.22
C THR A 780 -4.29 -33.50 18.94
N GLY A 781 -3.84 -32.48 18.21
CA GLY A 781 -4.69 -31.35 17.82
C GLY A 781 -5.88 -31.83 16.99
N LEU A 782 -7.09 -31.49 17.44
CA LEU A 782 -8.34 -31.80 16.75
C LEU A 782 -8.95 -30.55 16.12
N LEU A 783 -9.02 -29.45 16.88
CA LEU A 783 -9.44 -28.15 16.38
C LEU A 783 -8.33 -27.13 16.61
N PRO A 784 -7.96 -26.32 15.60
CA PRO A 784 -6.85 -25.37 15.71
C PRO A 784 -7.19 -24.23 16.69
N TYR A 785 -6.15 -23.51 17.11
CA TYR A 785 -6.30 -22.27 17.88
C TYR A 785 -7.16 -21.26 17.11
N LEU A 786 -8.16 -20.70 17.78
CA LEU A 786 -8.95 -19.55 17.32
C LEU A 786 -9.12 -18.58 18.47
N GLN A 787 -9.35 -17.30 18.15
CA GLN A 787 -9.74 -16.29 19.14
C GLN A 787 -11.01 -16.74 19.88
N GLY A 788 -11.03 -16.53 21.19
CA GLY A 788 -12.23 -16.75 21.98
C GLY A 788 -13.31 -15.70 21.70
N GLU A 789 -14.56 -16.08 21.94
CA GLU A 789 -15.69 -15.16 21.94
C GLU A 789 -15.89 -14.56 23.34
N ALA A 790 -16.73 -13.54 23.45
CA ALA A 790 -17.15 -13.04 24.75
C ALA A 790 -17.93 -14.12 25.52
N ASN A 791 -17.45 -14.46 26.72
CA ASN A 791 -18.02 -15.41 27.68
C ASN A 791 -17.92 -16.89 27.31
N GLN A 792 -18.32 -17.31 26.11
CA GLN A 792 -18.34 -18.73 25.73
C GLN A 792 -18.13 -18.94 24.22
N THR A 793 -17.32 -19.95 23.89
CA THR A 793 -17.14 -20.44 22.52
C THR A 793 -17.75 -21.83 22.40
N SER A 794 -18.44 -22.09 21.28
CA SER A 794 -18.96 -23.41 20.91
C SER A 794 -18.44 -23.82 19.54
N ARG A 795 -17.90 -25.04 19.41
CA ARG A 795 -17.31 -25.55 18.16
C ARG A 795 -17.83 -26.94 17.84
N ILE A 796 -17.99 -27.21 16.54
CA ILE A 796 -18.39 -28.53 16.06
C ILE A 796 -17.23 -29.50 16.25
N LEU A 797 -17.53 -30.66 16.84
CA LEU A 797 -16.60 -31.73 17.14
C LEU A 797 -16.94 -32.95 16.27
N ASN A 798 -15.95 -33.44 15.51
CA ASN A 798 -16.06 -34.72 14.81
C ASN A 798 -15.64 -35.84 15.76
N LEU A 799 -16.56 -36.77 16.02
CA LEU A 799 -16.41 -37.87 16.98
C LEU A 799 -16.24 -39.23 16.30
N SER A 800 -15.94 -39.26 15.00
CA SER A 800 -15.57 -40.49 14.31
C SER A 800 -14.23 -41.03 14.85
N GLY A 801 -14.16 -42.34 15.12
CA GLY A 801 -12.93 -43.00 15.58
C GLY A 801 -12.97 -43.65 16.98
N GLY A 802 -14.14 -43.73 17.62
CA GLY A 802 -14.31 -44.44 18.91
C GLY A 802 -14.23 -43.52 20.12
N ARG A 803 -14.18 -44.11 21.33
CA ARG A 803 -14.14 -43.35 22.59
C ARG A 803 -12.80 -42.62 22.73
N ALA A 804 -12.86 -41.34 23.08
CA ALA A 804 -11.69 -40.49 23.30
C ALA A 804 -11.98 -39.47 24.40
N PHE A 805 -10.91 -38.95 24.98
CA PHE A 805 -10.90 -37.79 25.86
C PHE A 805 -10.64 -36.53 25.03
N PHE A 806 -11.25 -35.43 25.43
CA PHE A 806 -11.07 -34.12 24.81
C PHE A 806 -10.67 -33.12 25.88
N ARG A 807 -9.74 -32.23 25.54
CA ARG A 807 -9.42 -31.07 26.38
C ARG A 807 -9.37 -29.82 25.52
N VAL A 808 -9.75 -28.71 26.15
CA VAL A 808 -9.56 -27.39 25.58
C VAL A 808 -8.30 -26.84 26.20
N ILE A 809 -7.41 -26.31 25.36
CA ILE A 809 -6.19 -25.63 25.79
C ILE A 809 -6.31 -24.16 25.41
N SER A 810 -5.87 -23.29 26.30
CA SER A 810 -5.83 -21.86 26.09
C SER A 810 -4.40 -21.34 26.14
N LYS A 811 -4.14 -20.24 25.45
CA LYS A 811 -2.90 -19.47 25.56
C LYS A 811 -3.16 -17.99 25.28
N LEU A 812 -2.19 -17.15 25.62
CA LEU A 812 -2.14 -15.78 25.09
C LEU A 812 -1.97 -15.82 23.55
N PRO A 813 -2.47 -14.80 22.83
CA PRO A 813 -2.24 -14.60 21.41
C PRO A 813 -0.79 -14.91 20.95
#